data_AF-A0A2E5ZK55-F1
#
_entry.id   AF-A0A2E5ZK55-F1
#
_cell.length_a   1.000
_cell.length_b   1.000
_cell.length_c   1.000
_cell.angle_alpha   90.00
_cell.angle_beta   90.00
_cell.angle_gamma   90.00
#
_symmetry.space_group_name_H-M   'P 1'
#
loop_
_entity.id
_entity.type
_entity.pdbx_description
1 polymer ?
#
loop_
_entity_poly.entity_id
_entity_poly.type
_entity_poly.pdbx_seq_one_letter_code
_entity_poly.pdbx_strand_id
1 'polypeptide(L)'
;MEGTMRRNRRVLIALGLAFTLIASACGSDGDDSSSASASGGDSAAATTTAAPATTAAPATTAAPATTAAPAPEEVGTESDHLGDGSLGEVRVDVGEDIQIRSLNAISGDVAFLGIPNQRGVELAIRDYGQIGGHDVSMGTGLDDLCSADGGQAAAQTIVADDTVVGVIGTSCSGAAAAAAPLISEAGMVMISGSNTSPSLTSDLAGTAGENYYPGYYRTAHNDLYQGAAAALFAFDVLGKSTAAAIHDGDPYTQGLAQAFANAFEAAGGTMTVFTAVNKGDTDMVPVLTEVAAGAPELLFFPIFQPEGDFIVQQIRDVPGIEAITLMAADGLLNSNYMAIPETEGMYFSGPDIRYGTNANQSTGQSADGFLAAYNDEWGEDPAAPFWAHSYDATTLLLDAIAAASYDDGGTLVIDRAGVREFLSSVTDYAGIIGLMSCDAFGDCGSQKITVIGHADSTDLDASNANVVFEYAPAGSAAGSGSLVAPVIPKRGGTIVFSSTQVGAHVNHGVQSGIGIANISSKVYAAVTQLDENWEPQPYLAHSWEVSEDQMTVTLHLVDNAVFHDGHPITSEDVAFSIEVVKNNHPFVNMLGPVTSVDTPDDHTAVLNLANPHPALWIALSDVMLPIMPAHVLGDGTVEINAMKEHPGIKENVVGSGAFVLAPESDLTSKIVLEKFDDFFIPGRPYLDKIVYVINADENALALGLEAGDYDHAASASVVNAKRYAANDDLVFNPNYMRGVGSTNELQFNLANPVMSDLRVRQAIAYAIDRDFIINELHQGQTMEQLGGIHPSSPFYNADVERYDVDLDKSRALLAEAGYADGLELTIDYIPGPAEQQRNVAEYIARALEQVGVTVTVRDAANLPAWAGIFFGGPEAWHMTMNAYFNWGDPVIGVDRAYMCSNIKPGVFVNNSAYCNERVDELLAAAARSTNFAERKALYAEFQEITAEELPFYYINALPIFGAWQKDVMNVPTGPWETLSNMANVWLDR
;
A
#
# COMPACT_ATOMS: atom_id res chain seq x y z
N MET A 1 12.68 -16.29 -90.66
CA MET A 1 14.01 -16.17 -90.03
C MET A 1 13.83 -15.23 -88.85
N GLU A 2 13.77 -15.79 -87.65
CA GLU A 2 14.85 -15.76 -86.64
C GLU A 2 14.78 -14.45 -85.83
N GLY A 3 14.77 -14.40 -84.50
CA GLY A 3 14.84 -15.42 -83.46
C GLY A 3 14.57 -14.75 -82.10
N THR A 4 14.14 -15.58 -81.15
CA THR A 4 14.26 -15.46 -79.68
C THR A 4 13.56 -14.29 -78.96
N MET A 5 12.59 -14.67 -78.12
CA MET A 5 11.65 -13.79 -77.42
C MET A 5 11.43 -14.31 -75.98
N ARG A 6 11.22 -13.35 -75.06
CA ARG A 6 10.51 -13.41 -73.74
C ARG A 6 11.34 -13.19 -72.48
N ARG A 7 11.14 -12.02 -71.86
CA ARG A 7 10.61 -11.89 -70.48
C ARG A 7 10.05 -10.48 -70.23
N ASN A 8 9.08 -10.41 -69.31
CA ASN A 8 8.49 -9.26 -68.59
C ASN A 8 7.09 -8.72 -68.97
N ARG A 9 6.29 -8.59 -67.88
CA ARG A 9 5.16 -7.68 -67.55
C ARG A 9 3.70 -8.06 -67.91
N ARG A 10 2.83 -7.74 -66.92
CA ARG A 10 1.36 -7.54 -66.88
C ARG A 10 0.47 -8.77 -66.58
N VAL A 11 -0.67 -8.72 -65.87
CA VAL A 11 -1.38 -7.81 -64.91
C VAL A 11 -2.79 -8.46 -64.68
N LEU A 12 -3.37 -8.31 -63.48
CA LEU A 12 -4.80 -8.40 -63.07
C LEU A 12 -5.65 -9.65 -63.42
N ILE A 13 -6.20 -10.30 -62.37
CA ILE A 13 -7.64 -10.54 -62.08
C ILE A 13 -7.71 -11.57 -60.93
N ALA A 14 -8.22 -11.16 -59.76
CA ALA A 14 -8.99 -12.01 -58.83
C ALA A 14 -9.55 -11.12 -57.69
N LEU A 15 -10.72 -10.53 -57.93
CA LEU A 15 -11.63 -10.05 -56.89
C LEU A 15 -12.53 -11.24 -56.48
N GLY A 16 -12.75 -11.43 -55.19
CA GLY A 16 -13.88 -12.17 -54.67
C GLY A 16 -13.52 -13.35 -53.75
N LEU A 17 -13.95 -13.21 -52.49
CA LEU A 17 -14.17 -14.21 -51.42
C LEU A 17 -13.23 -14.08 -50.21
N ALA A 18 -13.62 -13.18 -49.30
CA ALA A 18 -13.45 -13.35 -47.85
C ALA A 18 -14.36 -12.32 -47.13
N PHE A 19 -15.65 -12.63 -47.06
CA PHE A 19 -16.60 -12.01 -46.14
C PHE A 19 -17.42 -13.15 -45.56
N THR A 20 -17.07 -13.60 -44.34
CA THR A 20 -17.97 -14.34 -43.45
C THR A 20 -17.36 -14.37 -42.05
N LEU A 21 -18.15 -13.87 -41.09
CA LEU A 21 -18.18 -14.13 -39.64
C LEU A 21 -17.97 -12.89 -38.76
N ILE A 22 -18.99 -12.03 -38.70
CA ILE A 22 -19.37 -11.26 -37.51
C ILE A 22 -20.90 -11.23 -37.46
N ALA A 23 -21.53 -12.00 -36.56
CA ALA A 23 -22.93 -11.83 -36.14
C ALA A 23 -23.27 -12.72 -34.91
N SER A 24 -23.28 -12.10 -33.72
CA SER A 24 -24.19 -12.38 -32.58
C SER A 24 -23.84 -11.32 -31.51
N ALA A 25 -24.71 -10.50 -30.96
CA ALA A 25 -26.15 -10.55 -30.81
C ALA A 25 -26.74 -9.12 -30.78
N CYS A 26 -27.94 -8.96 -31.33
CA CYS A 26 -28.85 -7.84 -31.06
C CYS A 26 -30.27 -8.39 -31.10
N GLY A 27 -31.11 -7.97 -30.15
CA GLY A 27 -32.56 -7.91 -30.32
C GLY A 27 -33.37 -8.85 -29.43
N SER A 28 -34.06 -8.26 -28.45
CA SER A 28 -35.45 -8.64 -28.18
C SER A 28 -36.31 -7.38 -28.18
N ASP A 29 -37.15 -7.28 -29.21
CA ASP A 29 -38.26 -6.34 -29.30
C ASP A 29 -39.30 -6.61 -28.21
N GLY A 30 -39.87 -5.53 -27.68
CA GLY A 30 -41.07 -5.54 -26.85
C GLY A 30 -41.90 -4.31 -27.16
N ASP A 31 -42.69 -4.38 -28.23
CA ASP A 31 -43.82 -3.49 -28.47
C ASP A 31 -44.91 -3.79 -27.43
N ASP A 32 -45.35 -2.80 -26.67
CA ASP A 32 -46.78 -2.67 -26.37
C ASP A 32 -47.20 -1.22 -26.11
N SER A 33 -48.47 -0.98 -26.37
CA SER A 33 -49.01 0.27 -26.89
C SER A 33 -49.83 1.09 -25.89
N SER A 34 -49.76 2.42 -26.05
CA SER A 34 -50.82 3.43 -25.82
C SER A 34 -51.32 3.73 -24.39
N SER A 35 -51.21 5.00 -23.96
CA SER A 35 -52.33 5.98 -23.99
C SER A 35 -52.09 7.21 -23.08
N ALA A 36 -52.35 8.39 -23.68
CA ALA A 36 -52.88 9.63 -23.10
C ALA A 36 -52.42 10.12 -21.70
N SER A 37 -51.85 11.32 -21.63
CA SER A 37 -52.65 12.55 -21.44
C SER A 37 -51.76 13.76 -21.14
N ALA A 38 -52.17 14.90 -21.70
CA ALA A 38 -51.63 16.22 -21.42
C ALA A 38 -52.48 16.94 -20.37
N SER A 39 -51.83 17.59 -19.39
CA SER A 39 -52.27 18.79 -18.66
C SER A 39 -51.10 19.14 -17.71
N GLY A 40 -50.48 20.32 -17.73
CA GLY A 40 -51.07 21.65 -17.75
C GLY A 40 -51.31 22.10 -16.31
N GLY A 41 -50.46 22.97 -15.76
CA GLY A 41 -50.63 23.50 -14.41
C GLY A 41 -49.47 24.39 -13.92
N ASP A 42 -49.57 25.68 -14.23
CA ASP A 42 -48.72 26.80 -13.84
C ASP A 42 -48.59 27.09 -12.33
N SER A 43 -47.53 27.87 -12.05
CA SER A 43 -47.35 28.84 -10.93
C SER A 43 -46.96 28.28 -9.55
N ALA A 44 -46.08 28.91 -8.75
CA ALA A 44 -45.78 30.33 -8.65
C ALA A 44 -44.38 30.60 -8.05
N ALA A 45 -43.88 31.81 -8.34
CA ALA A 45 -42.67 32.42 -7.79
C ALA A 45 -42.85 32.95 -6.36
N ALA A 46 -41.76 32.91 -5.58
CA ALA A 46 -41.35 33.79 -4.47
C ALA A 46 -40.24 33.05 -3.71
N THR A 47 -39.10 33.59 -3.27
CA THR A 47 -38.64 34.97 -3.13
C THR A 47 -37.14 34.90 -2.86
N THR A 48 -36.43 35.87 -3.40
CA THR A 48 -35.05 36.24 -3.10
C THR A 48 -34.81 36.48 -1.60
N THR A 49 -33.77 35.85 -1.04
CA THR A 49 -32.99 36.39 0.07
C THR A 49 -31.51 36.10 -0.18
N ALA A 50 -30.77 37.16 -0.49
CA ALA A 50 -29.32 37.17 -0.55
C ALA A 50 -28.77 37.72 0.77
N ALA A 51 -27.73 37.06 1.30
CA ALA A 51 -26.57 37.62 2.01
C ALA A 51 -25.84 36.47 2.76
N PRO A 52 -24.53 36.57 3.09
CA PRO A 52 -23.46 37.36 2.50
C PRO A 52 -22.23 36.51 2.14
N ALA A 53 -21.23 37.15 1.55
CA ALA A 53 -19.91 36.62 1.26
C ALA A 53 -19.25 35.93 2.48
N THR A 54 -18.85 34.68 2.29
CA THR A 54 -17.83 34.02 3.12
C THR A 54 -16.49 34.04 2.40
N THR A 55 -15.53 34.53 3.16
CA THR A 55 -14.11 34.66 2.88
C THR A 55 -13.49 33.37 2.37
N ALA A 56 -12.60 33.52 1.39
CA ALA A 56 -11.70 32.49 0.91
C ALA A 56 -10.96 31.81 2.08
N ALA A 57 -11.05 30.48 2.14
CA ALA A 57 -10.08 29.64 2.82
C ALA A 57 -8.95 29.29 1.83
N PRO A 58 -7.69 29.26 2.26
CA PRO A 58 -6.54 29.25 1.37
C PRO A 58 -6.23 27.85 0.81
N ALA A 59 -5.47 27.88 -0.28
CA ALA A 59 -4.90 26.75 -0.98
C ALA A 59 -4.24 25.73 -0.04
N THR A 60 -4.50 24.45 -0.32
CA THR A 60 -3.76 23.30 0.18
C THR A 60 -2.28 23.45 -0.17
N THR A 61 -1.45 23.55 0.86
CA THR A 61 -0.01 23.68 0.76
C THR A 61 0.62 22.36 0.31
N ALA A 62 1.59 22.50 -0.60
CA ALA A 62 2.49 21.45 -1.07
C ALA A 62 3.27 20.78 0.06
N ALA A 63 3.68 19.53 -0.18
CA ALA A 63 4.60 18.76 0.64
C ALA A 63 5.89 19.57 0.93
N PRO A 64 6.45 19.55 2.16
CA PRO A 64 7.69 20.24 2.44
C PRO A 64 8.85 19.51 1.77
N ALA A 65 9.65 20.26 1.04
CA ALA A 65 10.98 19.85 0.63
C ALA A 65 11.87 19.64 1.86
N THR A 66 12.72 18.62 1.80
CA THR A 66 13.79 18.32 2.76
C THR A 66 14.64 19.56 3.00
N THR A 67 14.43 20.16 4.17
CA THR A 67 15.25 21.25 4.70
C THR A 67 16.08 20.70 5.84
N ALA A 68 17.34 21.11 5.90
CA ALA A 68 18.26 20.76 6.98
C ALA A 68 17.64 21.09 8.35
N ALA A 69 17.99 20.30 9.37
CA ALA A 69 17.52 20.41 10.74
C ALA A 69 17.40 21.89 11.20
N PRO A 70 16.24 22.30 11.75
CA PRO A 70 16.07 23.65 12.26
C PRO A 70 17.02 23.88 13.45
N ALA A 71 17.55 25.10 13.56
CA ALA A 71 18.24 25.54 14.78
C ALA A 71 17.22 25.60 15.94
N PRO A 72 17.62 25.32 17.21
CA PRO A 72 16.69 25.30 18.33
C PRO A 72 15.91 26.62 18.43
N GLU A 73 14.57 26.53 18.48
CA GLU A 73 13.68 27.69 18.66
C GLU A 73 13.99 28.41 19.99
N GLU A 74 13.84 29.75 20.01
CA GLU A 74 13.71 30.49 21.26
C GLU A 74 12.47 29.96 21.99
N VAL A 75 12.63 29.57 23.26
CA VAL A 75 11.51 29.19 24.14
C VAL A 75 10.43 30.27 24.14
N GLY A 76 9.17 29.87 24.36
CA GLY A 76 8.01 30.75 24.26
C GLY A 76 8.10 31.98 25.18
N THR A 77 7.28 33.00 24.92
CA THR A 77 7.11 34.11 25.87
C THR A 77 6.19 33.69 27.02
N GLU A 78 6.22 34.38 28.17
CA GLU A 78 5.36 34.09 29.34
C GLU A 78 3.87 33.95 28.97
N SER A 79 3.38 34.60 27.91
CA SER A 79 1.98 34.48 27.45
C SER A 79 1.67 33.30 26.53
N ASP A 80 2.69 32.61 26.02
CA ASP A 80 2.57 31.66 24.90
C ASP A 80 2.94 30.21 25.29
N HIS A 81 3.42 29.97 26.52
CA HIS A 81 3.74 28.62 27.01
C HIS A 81 2.48 27.81 27.35
N LEU A 82 2.59 26.47 27.28
CA LEU A 82 1.53 25.56 27.73
C LEU A 82 1.51 25.45 29.26
N GLY A 83 0.32 25.21 29.83
CA GLY A 83 0.12 25.05 31.28
C GLY A 83 -0.56 26.23 31.98
N ASP A 84 -1.07 25.94 33.19
CA ASP A 84 -1.80 26.89 34.05
C ASP A 84 -1.19 27.00 35.47
N GLY A 85 -0.01 26.40 35.68
CA GLY A 85 0.72 26.31 36.94
C GLY A 85 0.12 25.34 37.96
N SER A 86 -0.96 24.61 37.63
CA SER A 86 -1.70 23.80 38.60
C SER A 86 -0.90 22.63 39.20
N LEU A 87 0.16 22.18 38.52
CA LEU A 87 1.06 21.11 38.96
C LEU A 87 2.43 21.61 39.42
N GLY A 88 2.59 22.93 39.52
CA GLY A 88 3.84 23.59 39.90
C GLY A 88 4.82 23.76 38.73
N GLU A 89 5.75 24.67 38.94
CA GLU A 89 6.78 25.06 37.97
C GLU A 89 8.17 24.64 38.45
N VAL A 90 9.01 24.21 37.52
CA VAL A 90 10.45 24.00 37.74
C VAL A 90 11.19 25.23 37.21
N ARG A 91 12.10 25.78 38.01
CA ARG A 91 12.93 26.93 37.62
C ARG A 91 14.38 26.47 37.48
N VAL A 92 14.98 26.74 36.33
CA VAL A 92 16.36 26.36 36.00
C VAL A 92 17.18 27.62 35.78
N ASP A 93 18.07 27.94 36.72
CA ASP A 93 18.86 29.18 36.65
C ASP A 93 20.02 29.04 35.64
N VAL A 94 20.54 30.18 35.16
CA VAL A 94 21.66 30.21 34.18
C VAL A 94 22.81 29.29 34.61
N GLY A 95 23.12 28.30 33.78
CA GLY A 95 24.19 27.32 34.01
C GLY A 95 23.81 26.11 34.86
N GLU A 96 22.53 25.97 35.21
CA GLU A 96 21.94 24.74 35.73
C GLU A 96 21.33 23.91 34.58
N ASP A 97 21.32 22.59 34.75
CA ASP A 97 20.77 21.65 33.78
C ASP A 97 19.30 21.34 34.10
N ILE A 98 18.47 21.19 33.08
CA ILE A 98 17.10 20.66 33.20
C ILE A 98 17.19 19.21 33.67
N GLN A 99 16.50 18.89 34.77
CA GLN A 99 16.56 17.57 35.38
C GLN A 99 15.41 16.68 34.89
N ILE A 100 15.75 15.58 34.22
CA ILE A 100 14.86 14.42 34.04
C ILE A 100 15.45 13.21 34.77
N ARG A 101 14.74 12.08 34.84
CA ARG A 101 15.29 10.84 35.42
C ARG A 101 15.07 9.65 34.51
N SER A 102 16.06 8.77 34.42
CA SER A 102 15.92 7.44 33.83
C SER A 102 15.67 6.42 34.94
N LEU A 103 14.59 5.66 34.82
CA LEU A 103 14.20 4.61 35.76
C LEU A 103 14.06 3.30 35.01
N ASN A 104 15.06 2.42 35.07
CA ASN A 104 15.11 1.19 34.28
C ASN A 104 15.72 0.04 35.07
N ALA A 105 15.47 -1.20 34.66
CA ALA A 105 16.09 -2.39 35.24
C ALA A 105 17.54 -2.51 34.75
N ILE A 106 18.49 -1.93 35.48
CA ILE A 106 19.89 -1.77 35.01
C ILE A 106 20.87 -2.72 35.72
N SER A 107 20.37 -3.59 36.59
CA SER A 107 21.14 -4.66 37.21
C SER A 107 20.35 -5.98 37.29
N GLY A 108 21.03 -7.05 37.68
CA GLY A 108 20.43 -8.38 37.77
C GLY A 108 20.19 -9.03 36.40
N ASP A 109 19.39 -10.09 36.39
CA ASP A 109 19.20 -10.97 35.23
C ASP A 109 18.35 -10.33 34.11
N VAL A 110 17.65 -9.24 34.42
CA VAL A 110 16.80 -8.46 33.49
C VAL A 110 17.51 -7.20 32.95
N ALA A 111 18.79 -7.00 33.29
CA ALA A 111 19.56 -5.85 32.83
C ALA A 111 19.67 -5.73 31.31
N PHE A 112 19.51 -6.85 30.58
CA PHE A 112 19.50 -6.87 29.12
C PHE A 112 18.41 -5.98 28.51
N LEU A 113 17.32 -5.72 29.27
CA LEU A 113 16.22 -4.87 28.85
C LEU A 113 16.47 -3.40 29.21
N GLY A 114 16.84 -3.12 30.47
CA GLY A 114 16.94 -1.74 30.94
C GLY A 114 18.20 -0.99 30.54
N ILE A 115 19.32 -1.68 30.28
CA ILE A 115 20.56 -1.04 29.80
C ILE A 115 20.38 -0.42 28.41
N PRO A 116 19.85 -1.13 27.38
CA PRO A 116 19.53 -0.52 26.10
C PRO A 116 18.56 0.66 26.20
N ASN A 117 17.54 0.56 27.06
CA ASN A 117 16.58 1.65 27.27
C ASN A 117 17.26 2.89 27.84
N GLN A 118 18.08 2.75 28.89
CA GLN A 118 18.81 3.87 29.48
C GLN A 118 19.76 4.52 28.46
N ARG A 119 20.49 3.71 27.68
CA ARG A 119 21.36 4.21 26.62
C ARG A 119 20.57 4.92 25.51
N GLY A 120 19.34 4.49 25.24
CA GLY A 120 18.38 5.21 24.39
C GLY A 120 18.09 6.62 24.90
N VAL A 121 17.88 6.78 26.22
CA VAL A 121 17.72 8.08 26.88
C VAL A 121 18.98 8.94 26.73
N GLU A 122 20.16 8.36 26.96
CA GLU A 122 21.46 9.05 26.86
C GLU A 122 21.69 9.60 25.44
N LEU A 123 21.42 8.80 24.40
CA LEU A 123 21.55 9.23 23.01
C LEU A 123 20.51 10.28 22.63
N ALA A 124 19.26 10.13 23.05
CA ALA A 124 18.20 11.11 22.76
C ALA A 124 18.52 12.49 23.35
N ILE A 125 18.98 12.56 24.60
CA ILE A 125 19.42 13.83 25.22
C ILE A 125 20.55 14.47 24.41
N ARG A 126 21.56 13.67 24.04
CA ARG A 126 22.72 14.14 23.30
C ARG A 126 22.35 14.67 21.92
N ASP A 127 21.49 13.95 21.21
CA ASP A 127 21.12 14.26 19.83
C ASP A 127 20.13 15.43 19.77
N TYR A 128 19.26 15.60 20.78
CA TYR A 128 18.32 16.72 20.89
C TYR A 128 19.04 18.05 21.20
N GLY A 129 19.98 18.03 22.16
CA GLY A 129 20.73 19.22 22.57
C GLY A 129 20.02 20.06 23.63
N GLN A 130 20.29 21.37 23.61
CA GLN A 130 19.86 22.30 24.66
C GLN A 130 18.42 22.80 24.46
N ILE A 131 17.68 22.99 25.56
CA ILE A 131 16.36 23.63 25.58
C ILE A 131 16.50 24.99 26.27
N GLY A 132 16.11 26.07 25.59
CA GLY A 132 16.23 27.42 26.16
C GLY A 132 17.64 27.83 26.57
N GLY A 133 18.68 27.20 26.00
CA GLY A 133 20.08 27.42 26.37
C GLY A 133 20.58 26.63 27.59
N HIS A 134 19.78 25.69 28.10
CA HIS A 134 20.15 24.80 29.20
C HIS A 134 20.40 23.38 28.70
N ASP A 135 21.44 22.73 29.24
CA ASP A 135 21.67 21.30 29.02
C ASP A 135 20.60 20.48 29.76
N VAL A 136 20.32 19.27 29.28
CA VAL A 136 19.41 18.33 29.93
C VAL A 136 20.22 17.20 30.56
N SER A 137 19.88 16.82 31.79
CA SER A 137 20.55 15.76 32.53
C SER A 137 19.56 14.75 33.08
N MET A 138 19.80 13.47 32.81
CA MET A 138 19.07 12.37 33.44
C MET A 138 19.64 11.96 34.80
N GLY A 139 20.75 12.56 35.22
CA GLY A 139 21.50 12.13 36.40
C GLY A 139 22.07 10.71 36.27
N THR A 140 22.30 10.04 37.40
CA THR A 140 22.60 8.61 37.39
C THR A 140 21.29 7.83 37.26
N GLY A 141 21.24 6.86 36.34
CA GLY A 141 20.09 5.98 36.18
C GLY A 141 19.70 5.29 37.48
N LEU A 142 18.40 5.22 37.73
CA LEU A 142 17.82 4.58 38.91
C LEU A 142 17.34 3.18 38.54
N ASP A 143 17.63 2.22 39.42
CA ASP A 143 17.33 0.82 39.19
C ASP A 143 15.96 0.43 39.74
N ASP A 144 15.04 0.04 38.86
CA ASP A 144 13.71 -0.45 39.23
C ASP A 144 13.68 -1.95 39.59
N LEU A 145 14.79 -2.67 39.32
CA LEU A 145 14.95 -4.10 39.57
C LEU A 145 13.85 -4.98 38.92
N CYS A 146 13.11 -4.45 37.93
CA CYS A 146 11.92 -5.07 37.37
C CYS A 146 10.92 -5.55 38.44
N SER A 147 10.74 -4.75 39.50
CA SER A 147 9.93 -5.12 40.67
C SER A 147 9.11 -3.95 41.21
N ALA A 148 7.97 -4.26 41.82
CA ALA A 148 7.13 -3.24 42.47
C ALA A 148 7.89 -2.49 43.58
N ASP A 149 8.65 -3.21 44.42
CA ASP A 149 9.43 -2.62 45.51
C ASP A 149 10.54 -1.69 44.98
N GLY A 150 11.23 -2.11 43.91
CA GLY A 150 12.27 -1.31 43.27
C GLY A 150 11.70 -0.06 42.60
N GLY A 151 10.62 -0.21 41.82
CA GLY A 151 9.89 0.92 41.23
C GLY A 151 9.41 1.93 42.28
N GLN A 152 8.85 1.45 43.40
CA GLN A 152 8.41 2.31 44.49
C GLN A 152 9.58 3.05 45.15
N ALA A 153 10.68 2.35 45.47
CA ALA A 153 11.85 2.94 46.12
C ALA A 153 12.54 4.00 45.24
N ALA A 154 12.64 3.73 43.94
CA ALA A 154 13.18 4.68 43.00
C ALA A 154 12.26 5.89 42.82
N ALA A 155 10.94 5.68 42.68
CA ALA A 155 9.98 6.78 42.62
C ALA A 155 10.03 7.68 43.86
N GLN A 156 10.15 7.11 45.07
CA GLN A 156 10.36 7.89 46.30
C GLN A 156 11.62 8.76 46.26
N THR A 157 12.68 8.27 45.63
CA THR A 157 13.92 9.03 45.44
C THR A 157 13.72 10.17 44.43
N ILE A 158 13.00 9.91 43.34
CA ILE A 158 12.70 10.90 42.29
C ILE A 158 11.82 12.03 42.83
N VAL A 159 10.69 11.71 43.47
CA VAL A 159 9.74 12.73 43.94
C VAL A 159 10.26 13.56 45.12
N ALA A 160 11.35 13.14 45.76
CA ALA A 160 12.03 13.93 46.78
C ALA A 160 12.86 15.07 46.19
N ASP A 161 13.11 15.05 44.88
CA ASP A 161 13.81 16.09 44.13
C ASP A 161 12.79 16.92 43.33
N ASP A 162 12.47 18.11 43.84
CA ASP A 162 11.49 19.01 43.26
C ASP A 162 11.95 19.68 41.96
N THR A 163 13.21 19.50 41.57
CA THR A 163 13.76 19.99 40.29
C THR A 163 13.47 19.06 39.12
N VAL A 164 13.05 17.82 39.35
CA VAL A 164 12.80 16.85 38.27
C VAL A 164 11.52 17.18 37.52
N VAL A 165 11.58 17.26 36.20
CA VAL A 165 10.42 17.57 35.37
C VAL A 165 9.64 16.30 35.00
N GLY A 166 10.33 15.25 34.57
CA GLY A 166 9.73 14.00 34.13
C GLY A 166 10.68 12.81 34.20
N VAL A 167 10.11 11.61 34.00
CA VAL A 167 10.80 10.33 34.11
C VAL A 167 10.63 9.51 32.83
N ILE A 168 11.72 8.94 32.33
CA ILE A 168 11.69 7.91 31.28
C ILE A 168 11.88 6.54 31.94
N GLY A 169 10.89 5.66 31.80
CA GLY A 169 10.80 4.40 32.52
C GLY A 169 9.37 4.05 32.93
N THR A 170 9.10 2.91 33.55
CA THR A 170 10.04 1.85 33.99
C THR A 170 10.38 0.88 32.86
N SER A 171 11.33 -0.06 33.07
CA SER A 171 11.52 -1.18 32.13
C SER A 171 10.37 -2.19 32.20
N CYS A 172 9.89 -2.51 33.41
CA CYS A 172 8.85 -3.51 33.62
C CYS A 172 7.52 -2.91 34.10
N SER A 173 6.40 -3.39 33.56
CA SER A 173 5.05 -2.92 33.88
C SER A 173 4.72 -3.02 35.38
N GLY A 174 5.17 -4.08 36.05
CA GLY A 174 5.02 -4.23 37.51
C GLY A 174 5.71 -3.15 38.33
N ALA A 175 6.85 -2.63 37.87
CA ALA A 175 7.54 -1.52 38.53
C ALA A 175 6.79 -0.19 38.33
N ALA A 176 6.25 0.04 37.13
CA ALA A 176 5.45 1.23 36.83
C ALA A 176 4.17 1.29 37.65
N ALA A 177 3.48 0.15 37.84
CA ALA A 177 2.27 0.11 38.66
C ALA A 177 2.51 0.63 40.10
N ALA A 178 3.73 0.45 40.63
CA ALA A 178 4.13 0.97 41.94
C ALA A 178 4.71 2.39 41.91
N ALA A 179 5.38 2.78 40.82
CA ALA A 179 6.03 4.08 40.66
C ALA A 179 5.07 5.20 40.21
N ALA A 180 4.21 4.92 39.22
CA ALA A 180 3.28 5.85 38.59
C ALA A 180 2.42 6.65 39.59
N PRO A 181 1.80 6.07 40.65
CA PRO A 181 1.02 6.86 41.60
C PRO A 181 1.84 7.95 42.30
N LEU A 182 3.08 7.65 42.68
CA LEU A 182 3.95 8.60 43.39
C LEU A 182 4.39 9.74 42.47
N ILE A 183 4.82 9.39 41.25
CA ILE A 183 5.24 10.38 40.24
C ILE A 183 4.06 11.27 39.83
N SER A 184 2.88 10.67 39.64
CA SER A 184 1.65 11.38 39.31
C SER A 184 1.24 12.38 40.40
N GLU A 185 1.28 11.97 41.68
CA GLU A 185 0.95 12.82 42.83
C GLU A 185 1.94 13.99 43.00
N ALA A 186 3.20 13.81 42.60
CA ALA A 186 4.21 14.87 42.57
C ALA A 186 4.04 15.87 41.40
N GLY A 187 3.03 15.68 40.55
CA GLY A 187 2.79 16.53 39.37
C GLY A 187 3.70 16.24 38.19
N MET A 188 4.64 15.31 38.31
CA MET A 188 5.58 14.92 37.26
C MET A 188 4.93 14.01 36.21
N VAL A 189 5.59 13.82 35.07
CA VAL A 189 5.20 12.82 34.06
C VAL A 189 6.13 11.62 34.06
N MET A 190 5.61 10.47 33.63
CA MET A 190 6.37 9.25 33.39
C MET A 190 6.02 8.73 32.00
N ILE A 191 7.03 8.52 31.15
CA ILE A 191 6.86 7.93 29.83
C ILE A 191 7.68 6.63 29.77
N SER A 192 7.02 5.49 29.62
CA SER A 192 7.73 4.22 29.45
C SER A 192 7.93 3.87 27.98
N GLY A 193 9.17 3.55 27.62
CA GLY A 193 9.50 2.94 26.32
C GLY A 193 9.26 1.43 26.26
N SER A 194 8.90 0.76 27.37
CA SER A 194 8.93 -0.71 27.44
C SER A 194 7.76 -1.35 28.19
N ASN A 195 6.84 -0.59 28.77
CA ASN A 195 5.69 -1.14 29.49
C ASN A 195 4.50 -1.35 28.56
N THR A 196 4.15 -2.61 28.32
CA THR A 196 3.09 -2.99 27.39
C THR A 196 1.75 -3.31 28.06
N SER A 197 1.72 -3.41 29.40
CA SER A 197 0.52 -3.82 30.14
C SER A 197 -0.64 -2.84 29.95
N PRO A 198 -1.84 -3.27 29.54
CA PRO A 198 -3.02 -2.40 29.41
C PRO A 198 -3.45 -1.78 30.74
N SER A 199 -3.06 -2.39 31.87
CA SER A 199 -3.44 -1.88 33.20
C SER A 199 -2.92 -0.46 33.47
N LEU A 200 -1.86 -0.02 32.80
CA LEU A 200 -1.20 1.27 33.04
C LEU A 200 -1.83 2.43 32.25
N THR A 201 -2.58 2.14 31.18
CA THR A 201 -3.19 3.15 30.31
C THR A 201 -4.66 2.84 30.06
N SER A 202 -4.96 1.97 29.09
CA SER A 202 -6.28 1.77 28.51
C SER A 202 -6.58 0.31 28.26
N ASP A 203 -7.83 -0.08 28.49
CA ASP A 203 -8.38 -1.38 28.13
C ASP A 203 -8.92 -1.46 26.68
N LEU A 204 -8.70 -0.40 25.90
CA LEU A 204 -9.21 -0.21 24.53
C LEU A 204 -10.74 -0.15 24.40
N ALA A 205 -11.48 -0.17 25.52
CA ALA A 205 -12.93 0.00 25.58
C ALA A 205 -13.36 1.43 25.94
N GLY A 206 -12.42 2.37 25.88
CA GLY A 206 -12.61 3.77 26.29
C GLY A 206 -12.59 3.94 27.81
N THR A 207 -11.99 3.00 28.54
CA THR A 207 -11.84 3.04 29.99
C THR A 207 -10.40 2.91 30.42
N ALA A 208 -10.07 3.58 31.54
CA ALA A 208 -8.75 3.55 32.12
C ALA A 208 -8.42 2.16 32.69
N GLY A 209 -7.18 1.73 32.52
CA GLY A 209 -6.65 0.55 33.18
C GLY A 209 -6.64 0.66 34.72
N GLU A 210 -6.58 -0.47 35.41
CA GLU A 210 -6.67 -0.50 36.89
C GLU A 210 -5.51 0.20 37.61
N ASN A 211 -4.36 0.34 36.95
CA ASN A 211 -3.15 1.01 37.43
C ASN A 211 -2.90 2.33 36.67
N TYR A 212 -3.91 2.88 36.00
CA TYR A 212 -3.79 4.17 35.33
C TYR A 212 -3.69 5.32 36.34
N TYR A 213 -2.73 6.21 36.11
CA TYR A 213 -2.59 7.46 36.84
C TYR A 213 -2.33 8.62 35.86
N PRO A 214 -2.96 9.80 36.04
CA PRO A 214 -2.72 10.95 35.18
C PRO A 214 -1.22 11.31 35.11
N GLY A 215 -0.71 11.57 33.91
CA GLY A 215 0.71 11.84 33.70
C GLY A 215 1.57 10.60 33.45
N TYR A 216 0.98 9.41 33.42
CA TYR A 216 1.63 8.23 32.86
C TYR A 216 1.35 8.12 31.35
N TYR A 217 2.39 7.85 30.57
CA TYR A 217 2.34 7.64 29.13
C TYR A 217 3.24 6.46 28.73
N ARG A 218 3.07 5.95 27.51
CA ARG A 218 4.00 4.99 26.91
C ARG A 218 4.15 5.16 25.41
N THR A 219 5.33 4.81 24.90
CA THR A 219 5.59 4.64 23.46
C THR A 219 5.66 3.16 23.05
N ALA A 220 5.71 2.24 24.03
CA ALA A 220 5.51 0.82 23.80
C ALA A 220 4.06 0.53 23.37
N HIS A 221 3.87 -0.59 22.64
CA HIS A 221 2.55 -1.07 22.25
C HIS A 221 1.73 -1.59 23.44
N ASN A 222 0.43 -1.76 23.26
CA ASN A 222 -0.50 -2.36 24.21
C ASN A 222 -0.54 -3.89 24.04
N ASP A 223 -0.39 -4.65 25.13
CA ASP A 223 -0.46 -6.13 25.10
C ASP A 223 -1.79 -6.66 24.56
N LEU A 224 -2.87 -5.86 24.59
CA LEU A 224 -4.14 -6.27 23.97
C LEU A 224 -3.99 -6.45 22.45
N TYR A 225 -3.15 -5.65 21.80
CA TYR A 225 -2.84 -5.84 20.38
C TYR A 225 -1.84 -6.98 20.16
N GLN A 226 -0.83 -7.11 21.02
CA GLN A 226 0.17 -8.19 20.89
C GLN A 226 -0.43 -9.58 21.16
N GLY A 227 -1.29 -9.70 22.17
CA GLY A 227 -2.02 -10.93 22.47
C GLY A 227 -2.95 -11.31 21.31
N ALA A 228 -3.62 -10.34 20.69
CA ALA A 228 -4.41 -10.57 19.48
C ALA A 228 -3.55 -11.04 18.31
N ALA A 229 -2.41 -10.39 18.06
CA ALA A 229 -1.48 -10.79 17.01
C ALA A 229 -0.97 -12.23 17.21
N ALA A 230 -0.55 -12.56 18.42
CA ALA A 230 -0.07 -13.90 18.77
C ALA A 230 -1.17 -14.97 18.63
N ALA A 231 -2.39 -14.66 19.07
CA ALA A 231 -3.54 -15.56 18.96
C ALA A 231 -3.96 -15.80 17.51
N LEU A 232 -4.04 -14.73 16.70
CA LEU A 232 -4.38 -14.83 15.28
C LEU A 232 -3.32 -15.59 14.50
N PHE A 233 -2.03 -15.35 14.79
CA PHE A 233 -0.95 -16.14 14.22
C PHE A 233 -1.08 -17.63 14.59
N ALA A 234 -1.27 -17.94 15.87
CA ALA A 234 -1.44 -19.31 16.33
C ALA A 234 -2.63 -20.02 15.66
N PHE A 235 -3.77 -19.34 15.56
CA PHE A 235 -5.00 -19.94 15.06
C PHE A 235 -5.09 -19.94 13.54
N ASP A 236 -4.96 -18.77 12.89
CA ASP A 236 -5.18 -18.61 11.45
C ASP A 236 -3.96 -19.03 10.61
N VAL A 237 -2.74 -18.80 11.10
CA VAL A 237 -1.52 -19.08 10.32
C VAL A 237 -0.97 -20.46 10.64
N LEU A 238 -0.81 -20.80 11.92
CA LEU A 238 -0.29 -22.10 12.33
C LEU A 238 -1.36 -23.20 12.38
N GLY A 239 -2.65 -22.84 12.26
CA GLY A 239 -3.76 -23.79 12.29
C GLY A 239 -3.95 -24.49 13.64
N LYS A 240 -3.46 -23.91 14.73
CA LYS A 240 -3.53 -24.51 16.07
C LYS A 240 -4.89 -24.22 16.68
N SER A 241 -5.60 -25.27 17.05
CA SER A 241 -6.96 -25.18 17.62
C SER A 241 -6.97 -25.23 19.15
N THR A 242 -5.87 -25.69 19.75
CA THR A 242 -5.70 -25.76 21.20
C THR A 242 -4.38 -25.15 21.64
N ALA A 243 -4.40 -24.37 22.72
CA ALA A 243 -3.21 -23.72 23.26
C ALA A 243 -3.18 -23.75 24.79
N ALA A 244 -1.98 -23.63 25.36
CA ALA A 244 -1.78 -23.39 26.78
C ALA A 244 -0.98 -22.09 26.99
N ALA A 245 -1.14 -21.47 28.16
CA ALA A 245 -0.37 -20.28 28.54
C ALA A 245 0.29 -20.42 29.92
N ILE A 246 1.53 -19.93 30.03
CA ILE A 246 2.28 -19.78 31.29
C ILE A 246 2.59 -18.31 31.53
N HIS A 247 2.31 -17.80 32.72
CA HIS A 247 2.70 -16.46 33.17
C HIS A 247 3.47 -16.52 34.51
N ASP A 248 3.98 -15.38 35.00
CA ASP A 248 4.64 -15.29 36.32
C ASP A 248 3.90 -14.38 37.33
N GLY A 249 2.79 -13.77 36.89
CA GLY A 249 1.93 -12.93 37.72
C GLY A 249 2.31 -11.44 37.70
N ASP A 250 3.39 -11.07 37.00
CA ASP A 250 3.66 -9.67 36.66
C ASP A 250 2.54 -9.07 35.79
N PRO A 251 2.20 -7.77 35.95
CA PRO A 251 1.21 -7.11 35.09
C PRO A 251 1.44 -7.23 33.58
N TYR A 252 2.70 -7.36 33.12
CA TYR A 252 3.00 -7.69 31.73
C TYR A 252 2.69 -9.16 31.43
N THR A 253 3.32 -10.11 32.13
CA THR A 253 3.26 -11.53 31.76
C THR A 253 1.84 -12.08 31.84
N GLN A 254 1.12 -11.77 32.92
CA GLN A 254 -0.25 -12.23 33.12
C GLN A 254 -1.21 -11.48 32.19
N GLY A 255 -0.99 -10.18 31.99
CA GLY A 255 -1.81 -9.35 31.11
C GLY A 255 -1.76 -9.84 29.66
N LEU A 256 -0.55 -10.05 29.13
CA LEU A 256 -0.34 -10.54 27.78
C LEU A 256 -0.80 -11.99 27.60
N ALA A 257 -0.53 -12.88 28.56
CA ALA A 257 -1.04 -14.25 28.52
C ALA A 257 -2.58 -14.27 28.47
N GLN A 258 -3.25 -13.41 29.26
CA GLN A 258 -4.70 -13.28 29.27
C GLN A 258 -5.23 -12.66 27.96
N ALA A 259 -4.55 -11.66 27.41
CA ALA A 259 -4.91 -11.06 26.12
C ALA A 259 -4.86 -12.10 25.00
N PHE A 260 -3.79 -12.90 24.95
CA PHE A 260 -3.68 -14.05 24.04
C PHE A 260 -4.82 -15.05 24.25
N ALA A 261 -5.06 -15.49 25.49
CA ALA A 261 -6.12 -16.46 25.79
C ALA A 261 -7.50 -15.98 25.31
N ASN A 262 -7.85 -14.73 25.63
CA ASN A 262 -9.11 -14.12 25.22
C ASN A 262 -9.24 -14.05 23.69
N ALA A 263 -8.19 -13.60 22.99
CA ALA A 263 -8.20 -13.49 21.54
C ALA A 263 -8.22 -14.85 20.84
N PHE A 264 -7.52 -15.85 21.39
CA PHE A 264 -7.47 -17.20 20.84
C PHE A 264 -8.81 -17.90 20.97
N GLU A 265 -9.49 -17.75 22.11
CA GLU A 265 -10.86 -18.23 22.30
C GLU A 265 -11.86 -17.49 21.39
N ALA A 266 -11.69 -16.18 21.22
CA ALA A 266 -12.51 -15.39 20.30
C ALA A 266 -12.36 -15.82 18.83
N ALA A 267 -11.17 -16.26 18.42
CA ALA A 267 -10.91 -16.83 17.10
C ALA A 267 -11.51 -18.23 16.90
N GLY A 268 -11.95 -18.89 17.99
CA GLY A 268 -12.51 -20.24 17.98
C GLY A 268 -11.56 -21.33 18.50
N GLY A 269 -10.39 -20.95 19.00
CA GLY A 269 -9.46 -21.84 19.68
C GLY A 269 -9.93 -22.21 21.10
N THR A 270 -9.25 -23.16 21.72
CA THR A 270 -9.51 -23.58 23.10
C THR A 270 -8.25 -23.49 23.96
N MET A 271 -8.32 -22.75 25.06
CA MET A 271 -7.27 -22.76 26.09
C MET A 271 -7.37 -24.02 26.94
N THR A 272 -6.40 -24.92 26.86
CA THR A 272 -6.40 -26.19 27.58
C THR A 272 -5.84 -26.06 28.99
N VAL A 273 -4.84 -25.19 29.16
CA VAL A 273 -4.20 -24.87 30.44
C VAL A 273 -3.84 -23.39 30.47
N PHE A 274 -4.12 -22.73 31.59
CA PHE A 274 -3.66 -21.39 31.90
C PHE A 274 -3.10 -21.43 33.32
N THR A 275 -1.78 -21.35 33.45
CA THR A 275 -1.07 -21.63 34.72
C THR A 275 0.08 -20.65 34.91
N ALA A 276 0.75 -20.74 36.06
CA ALA A 276 1.79 -19.80 36.46
C ALA A 276 3.03 -20.49 37.03
N VAL A 277 4.18 -19.84 36.83
CA VAL A 277 5.44 -20.09 37.56
C VAL A 277 5.68 -18.96 38.56
N ASN A 278 6.57 -19.17 39.54
CA ASN A 278 7.03 -18.10 40.39
C ASN A 278 8.35 -17.54 39.85
N LYS A 279 8.55 -16.23 40.02
CA LYS A 279 9.86 -15.60 39.79
C LYS A 279 10.93 -16.28 40.67
N GLY A 280 12.03 -16.70 40.05
CA GLY A 280 13.13 -17.46 40.64
C GLY A 280 12.97 -18.99 40.57
N ASP A 281 11.88 -19.52 40.00
CA ASP A 281 11.74 -20.96 39.82
C ASP A 281 12.78 -21.49 38.81
N THR A 282 13.42 -22.60 39.14
CA THR A 282 14.40 -23.28 38.26
C THR A 282 13.95 -24.66 37.81
N ASP A 283 12.88 -25.20 38.39
CA ASP A 283 12.31 -26.51 38.07
C ASP A 283 10.92 -26.30 37.44
N MET A 284 10.87 -26.40 36.11
CA MET A 284 9.66 -26.19 35.30
C MET A 284 8.90 -27.50 35.08
N VAL A 285 9.44 -28.65 35.47
CA VAL A 285 8.81 -29.95 35.25
C VAL A 285 7.39 -30.02 35.82
N PRO A 286 7.07 -29.49 37.02
CA PRO A 286 5.70 -29.52 37.53
C PRO A 286 4.70 -28.78 36.64
N VAL A 287 5.02 -27.55 36.21
CA VAL A 287 4.13 -26.73 35.37
C VAL A 287 4.01 -27.31 33.97
N LEU A 288 5.11 -27.82 33.40
CA LEU A 288 5.11 -28.47 32.10
C LEU A 288 4.34 -29.79 32.11
N THR A 289 4.36 -30.53 33.23
CA THR A 289 3.53 -31.74 33.39
C THR A 289 2.03 -31.39 33.42
N GLU A 290 1.67 -30.25 34.02
CA GLU A 290 0.29 -29.74 33.98
C GLU A 290 -0.11 -29.37 32.54
N VAL A 291 0.74 -28.63 31.82
CA VAL A 291 0.54 -28.31 30.39
C VAL A 291 0.35 -29.58 29.56
N ALA A 292 1.21 -30.59 29.76
CA ALA A 292 1.12 -31.86 29.04
C ALA A 292 -0.21 -32.60 29.28
N ALA A 293 -0.80 -32.48 30.48
CA ALA A 293 -2.08 -33.09 30.80
C ALA A 293 -3.25 -32.48 30.00
N GLY A 294 -3.12 -31.23 29.54
CA GLY A 294 -4.09 -30.55 28.68
C GLY A 294 -3.95 -30.88 27.19
N ALA A 295 -2.87 -31.57 26.78
CA ALA A 295 -2.53 -31.88 25.39
C ALA A 295 -2.70 -30.69 24.39
N PRO A 296 -2.17 -29.49 24.69
CA PRO A 296 -2.20 -28.36 23.76
C PRO A 296 -1.34 -28.61 22.51
N GLU A 297 -1.69 -27.96 21.40
CA GLU A 297 -0.88 -27.93 20.19
C GLU A 297 0.17 -26.81 20.20
N LEU A 298 -0.05 -25.76 21.01
CA LEU A 298 0.83 -24.61 21.18
C LEU A 298 0.96 -24.22 22.67
N LEU A 299 2.16 -23.85 23.10
CA LEU A 299 2.41 -23.24 24.41
C LEU A 299 2.90 -21.80 24.22
N PHE A 300 2.12 -20.84 24.75
CA PHE A 300 2.45 -19.42 24.79
C PHE A 300 2.98 -19.02 26.18
N PHE A 301 4.15 -18.40 26.27
CA PHE A 301 4.75 -18.06 27.56
C PHE A 301 5.44 -16.69 27.51
N PRO A 302 4.67 -15.59 27.67
CA PRO A 302 5.19 -14.24 27.71
C PRO A 302 5.85 -13.94 29.07
N ILE A 303 7.00 -14.56 29.35
CA ILE A 303 7.75 -14.40 30.61
C ILE A 303 9.13 -13.77 30.35
N PHE A 304 10.03 -13.80 31.34
CA PHE A 304 11.39 -13.29 31.23
C PHE A 304 12.43 -14.39 31.47
N GLN A 305 13.70 -14.05 31.24
CA GLN A 305 14.83 -14.86 31.70
C GLN A 305 15.05 -14.64 33.21
N PRO A 306 15.48 -15.68 33.94
CA PRO A 306 15.92 -17.00 33.46
C PRO A 306 14.81 -18.07 33.33
N GLU A 307 13.58 -17.80 33.74
CA GLU A 307 12.51 -18.82 33.75
C GLU A 307 12.21 -19.36 32.34
N GLY A 308 12.23 -18.50 31.33
CA GLY A 308 12.11 -18.88 29.92
C GLY A 308 13.15 -19.93 29.51
N ASP A 309 14.41 -19.75 29.92
CA ASP A 309 15.52 -20.67 29.61
C ASP A 309 15.19 -22.06 30.14
N PHE A 310 14.71 -22.13 31.38
CA PHE A 310 14.36 -23.40 32.02
C PHE A 310 13.15 -24.06 31.37
N ILE A 311 12.19 -23.30 30.83
CA ILE A 311 11.07 -23.87 30.05
C ILE A 311 11.60 -24.60 28.82
N VAL A 312 12.38 -23.93 27.96
CA VAL A 312 12.87 -24.54 26.70
C VAL A 312 13.86 -25.67 26.92
N GLN A 313 14.66 -25.60 27.99
CA GLN A 313 15.61 -26.66 28.35
C GLN A 313 14.91 -27.92 28.90
N GLN A 314 13.81 -27.77 29.65
CA GLN A 314 13.18 -28.90 30.35
C GLN A 314 11.99 -29.49 29.60
N ILE A 315 11.37 -28.77 28.65
CA ILE A 315 10.16 -29.24 27.95
C ILE A 315 10.38 -30.53 27.15
N ARG A 316 11.58 -30.72 26.61
CA ARG A 316 11.94 -31.93 25.85
C ARG A 316 11.99 -33.20 26.72
N ASP A 317 12.08 -33.05 28.04
CA ASP A 317 12.07 -34.15 29.00
C ASP A 317 10.65 -34.50 29.51
N VAL A 318 9.62 -33.75 29.11
CA VAL A 318 8.22 -33.93 29.57
C VAL A 318 7.39 -34.69 28.53
N PRO A 319 6.93 -35.91 28.83
CA PRO A 319 6.19 -36.72 27.86
C PRO A 319 4.87 -36.09 27.40
N GLY A 320 4.63 -36.07 26.08
CA GLY A 320 3.40 -35.61 25.44
C GLY A 320 3.46 -34.20 24.85
N ILE A 321 4.52 -33.44 25.14
CA ILE A 321 4.73 -32.07 24.64
C ILE A 321 6.18 -31.84 24.15
N GLU A 322 6.94 -32.90 23.90
CA GLU A 322 8.36 -32.83 23.51
C GLU A 322 8.59 -32.06 22.20
N ALA A 323 7.58 -32.00 21.34
CA ALA A 323 7.59 -31.33 20.04
C ALA A 323 6.42 -30.34 19.87
N ILE A 324 5.89 -29.82 20.98
CA ILE A 324 4.84 -28.81 20.96
C ILE A 324 5.35 -27.53 20.26
N THR A 325 4.47 -26.81 19.57
CA THR A 325 4.83 -25.49 19.06
C THR A 325 5.01 -24.51 20.22
N LEU A 326 6.14 -23.83 20.24
CA LEU A 326 6.50 -22.90 21.30
C LEU A 326 6.44 -21.47 20.79
N MET A 327 5.78 -20.61 21.56
CA MET A 327 5.65 -19.19 21.25
C MET A 327 5.96 -18.36 22.49
N ALA A 328 6.87 -17.41 22.34
CA ALA A 328 7.21 -16.43 23.35
C ALA A 328 6.80 -15.02 22.90
N ALA A 329 7.11 -14.03 23.73
CA ALA A 329 6.81 -12.64 23.49
C ALA A 329 8.07 -11.77 23.61
N ASP A 330 7.88 -10.45 23.56
CA ASP A 330 8.89 -9.41 23.62
C ASP A 330 9.79 -9.47 24.87
N GLY A 331 9.29 -9.99 26.01
CA GLY A 331 10.12 -10.27 27.19
C GLY A 331 11.24 -11.29 26.98
N LEU A 332 11.14 -12.15 25.96
CA LEU A 332 12.16 -13.14 25.56
C LEU A 332 12.70 -12.87 24.14
N LEU A 333 12.23 -11.82 23.47
CA LEU A 333 12.76 -11.35 22.19
C LEU A 333 14.06 -10.58 22.44
N ASN A 334 15.12 -11.32 22.76
CA ASN A 334 16.43 -10.74 23.03
C ASN A 334 17.56 -11.68 22.60
N SER A 335 18.73 -11.09 22.37
CA SER A 335 19.88 -11.81 21.82
C SER A 335 20.39 -12.95 22.71
N ASN A 336 20.28 -12.84 24.03
CA ASN A 336 20.76 -13.87 24.96
C ASN A 336 19.86 -15.09 24.94
N TYR A 337 18.54 -14.89 24.94
CA TYR A 337 17.57 -15.97 24.91
C TYR A 337 17.56 -16.70 23.56
N MET A 338 17.55 -15.95 22.46
CA MET A 338 17.52 -16.53 21.11
C MET A 338 18.83 -17.24 20.72
N ALA A 339 19.93 -17.01 21.45
CA ALA A 339 21.17 -17.75 21.25
C ALA A 339 21.15 -19.16 21.89
N ILE A 340 20.07 -19.54 22.58
CA ILE A 340 19.91 -20.87 23.18
C ILE A 340 19.50 -21.86 22.07
N PRO A 341 20.23 -22.96 21.81
CA PRO A 341 19.88 -23.88 20.73
C PRO A 341 18.47 -24.49 20.82
N GLU A 342 17.93 -24.60 22.04
CA GLU A 342 16.59 -25.10 22.28
C GLU A 342 15.47 -24.16 21.80
N THR A 343 15.76 -22.90 21.49
CA THR A 343 14.78 -21.93 20.97
C THR A 343 14.57 -22.03 19.46
N GLU A 344 15.41 -22.76 18.73
CA GLU A 344 15.24 -22.96 17.29
C GLU A 344 13.87 -23.60 16.97
N GLY A 345 13.15 -22.99 16.02
CA GLY A 345 11.78 -23.34 15.65
C GLY A 345 10.69 -22.64 16.47
N MET A 346 11.06 -21.76 17.41
CA MET A 346 10.11 -20.94 18.17
C MET A 346 9.60 -19.73 17.38
N TYR A 347 8.47 -19.20 17.84
CA TYR A 347 7.92 -17.92 17.39
C TYR A 347 7.97 -16.86 18.50
N PHE A 348 8.19 -15.61 18.13
CA PHE A 348 8.24 -14.49 19.07
C PHE A 348 7.34 -13.36 18.60
N SER A 349 6.36 -12.98 19.42
CA SER A 349 5.54 -11.78 19.18
C SER A 349 6.15 -10.56 19.84
N GLY A 350 6.18 -9.41 19.17
CA GLY A 350 6.78 -8.19 19.74
C GLY A 350 6.62 -6.96 18.85
N PRO A 351 7.29 -5.85 19.19
CA PRO A 351 7.26 -4.64 18.38
C PRO A 351 7.91 -4.87 17.01
N ASP A 352 7.49 -4.11 15.99
CA ASP A 352 8.16 -4.15 14.68
C ASP A 352 9.55 -3.50 14.74
N ILE A 353 10.59 -4.32 14.64
CA ILE A 353 12.00 -3.91 14.73
C ILE A 353 12.63 -3.52 13.39
N ARG A 354 11.87 -3.54 12.29
CA ARG A 354 12.43 -3.20 10.97
C ARG A 354 12.60 -1.70 10.77
N TYR A 355 11.79 -0.87 11.44
CA TYR A 355 11.77 0.60 11.46
C TYR A 355 11.75 1.36 10.11
N GLY A 356 12.07 0.73 8.98
CA GLY A 356 12.03 1.32 7.65
C GLY A 356 12.93 2.55 7.51
N THR A 357 12.43 3.56 6.80
CA THR A 357 13.11 4.85 6.60
C THR A 357 12.65 5.91 7.60
N ASN A 358 12.02 5.49 8.70
CA ASN A 358 11.53 6.40 9.73
C ASN A 358 12.68 7.20 10.34
N ALA A 359 12.38 8.46 10.67
CA ALA A 359 13.28 9.34 11.36
C ALA A 359 12.52 10.13 12.42
N ASN A 360 13.13 10.33 13.57
CA ASN A 360 12.59 11.17 14.62
C ASN A 360 12.53 12.62 14.13
N GLN A 361 11.36 13.26 14.22
CA GLN A 361 11.15 14.60 13.67
C GLN A 361 12.01 15.70 14.32
N SER A 362 12.36 15.52 15.60
CA SER A 362 13.03 16.55 16.39
C SER A 362 14.55 16.45 16.27
N THR A 363 15.09 15.23 16.11
CA THR A 363 16.54 15.00 15.98
C THR A 363 16.99 14.66 14.55
N GLY A 364 16.08 14.24 13.68
CA GLY A 364 16.39 13.68 12.36
C GLY A 364 17.02 12.28 12.40
N GLN A 365 17.10 11.66 13.58
CA GLN A 365 17.79 10.39 13.78
C GLN A 365 16.95 9.22 13.24
N SER A 366 17.57 8.34 12.46
CA SER A 366 16.99 7.06 12.02
C SER A 366 17.44 5.90 12.90
N ALA A 367 16.80 4.73 12.76
CA ALA A 367 17.22 3.51 13.44
C ALA A 367 18.68 3.13 13.13
N ASP A 368 19.07 3.14 11.85
CA ASP A 368 20.44 2.86 11.42
C ASP A 368 21.45 3.83 12.04
N GLY A 369 21.10 5.13 12.06
CA GLY A 369 21.93 6.15 12.69
C GLY A 369 22.10 5.89 14.18
N PHE A 370 21.01 5.52 14.87
CA PHE A 370 21.04 5.21 16.29
C PHE A 370 21.94 4.00 16.56
N LEU A 371 21.73 2.90 15.83
CA LEU A 371 22.48 1.66 16.02
C LEU A 371 23.97 1.88 15.78
N ALA A 372 24.35 2.65 14.76
CA ALA A 372 25.73 3.04 14.52
C ALA A 372 26.31 3.82 15.71
N ALA A 373 25.59 4.83 16.21
CA ALA A 373 26.04 5.63 17.35
C ALA A 373 26.13 4.81 18.66
N TYR A 374 25.21 3.86 18.85
CA TYR A 374 25.19 2.96 19.98
C TYR A 374 26.39 2.01 19.95
N ASN A 375 26.64 1.37 18.79
CA ASN A 375 27.78 0.48 18.62
C ASN A 375 29.12 1.22 18.74
N ASP A 376 29.22 2.44 18.20
CA ASP A 376 30.42 3.27 18.30
C ASP A 376 30.79 3.60 19.75
N GLU A 377 29.79 3.84 20.62
CA GLU A 377 30.01 4.20 22.03
C GLU A 377 30.24 2.97 22.92
N TRP A 378 29.49 1.88 22.72
CA TRP A 378 29.48 0.73 23.63
C TRP A 378 30.08 -0.56 23.07
N GLY A 379 30.36 -0.62 21.76
CA GLY A 379 31.00 -1.76 21.10
C GLY A 379 30.14 -3.00 20.94
N GLU A 380 28.82 -2.86 21.07
CA GLU A 380 27.82 -3.92 20.99
C GLU A 380 26.49 -3.36 20.48
N ASP A 381 25.63 -4.21 19.95
CA ASP A 381 24.26 -3.85 19.56
C ASP A 381 23.30 -3.98 20.76
N PRO A 382 22.18 -3.25 20.78
CA PRO A 382 21.20 -3.38 21.85
C PRO A 382 20.58 -4.77 21.88
N ALA A 383 20.60 -5.40 23.06
CA ALA A 383 20.19 -6.81 23.22
C ALA A 383 18.68 -7.06 23.08
N ALA A 384 17.84 -6.02 23.21
CA ALA A 384 16.38 -6.10 23.24
C ALA A 384 15.75 -4.90 22.50
N PRO A 385 14.52 -5.00 21.97
CA PRO A 385 13.99 -4.09 20.94
C PRO A 385 13.54 -2.70 21.42
N PHE A 386 13.37 -2.47 22.73
CA PHE A 386 12.73 -1.24 23.26
C PHE A 386 13.62 0.01 23.35
N TRP A 387 14.85 -0.06 22.84
CA TRP A 387 15.75 1.10 22.77
C TRP A 387 15.17 2.24 21.92
N ALA A 388 14.52 1.92 20.79
CA ALA A 388 13.95 2.91 19.87
C ALA A 388 12.74 3.61 20.51
N HIS A 389 11.90 2.84 21.19
CA HIS A 389 10.77 3.34 21.96
C HIS A 389 11.22 4.27 23.09
N SER A 390 12.32 3.94 23.78
CA SER A 390 12.89 4.77 24.83
C SER A 390 13.53 6.06 24.29
N TYR A 391 14.14 6.00 23.10
CA TYR A 391 14.65 7.19 22.40
C TYR A 391 13.49 8.14 22.06
N ASP A 392 12.46 7.64 21.39
CA ASP A 392 11.29 8.44 21.00
C ASP A 392 10.50 8.97 22.21
N ALA A 393 10.37 8.17 23.29
CA ALA A 393 9.78 8.62 24.54
C ALA A 393 10.57 9.79 25.15
N THR A 394 11.90 9.74 25.06
CA THR A 394 12.77 10.81 25.57
C THR A 394 12.61 12.07 24.74
N THR A 395 12.70 11.99 23.40
CA THR A 395 12.52 13.17 22.55
C THR A 395 11.13 13.80 22.73
N LEU A 396 10.10 12.98 22.91
CA LEU A 396 8.74 13.45 23.16
C LEU A 396 8.63 14.21 24.49
N LEU A 397 9.31 13.74 25.54
CA LEU A 397 9.42 14.47 26.80
C LEU A 397 10.17 15.79 26.63
N LEU A 398 11.25 15.81 25.85
CA LEU A 398 12.04 17.02 25.60
C LEU A 398 11.25 18.09 24.83
N ASP A 399 10.47 17.68 23.82
CA ASP A 399 9.55 18.58 23.12
C ASP A 399 8.46 19.12 24.04
N ALA A 400 7.90 18.26 24.90
CA ALA A 400 6.92 18.67 25.90
C ALA A 400 7.49 19.70 26.89
N ILE A 401 8.74 19.51 27.32
CA ILE A 401 9.47 20.46 28.17
C ILE A 401 9.67 21.79 27.43
N ALA A 402 10.13 21.76 26.19
CA ALA A 402 10.35 22.96 25.39
C ALA A 402 9.06 23.76 25.22
N ALA A 403 7.95 23.10 24.86
CA ALA A 403 6.64 23.73 24.67
C ALA A 403 6.02 24.28 25.96
N ALA A 404 6.32 23.67 27.10
CA ALA A 404 5.85 24.10 28.42
C ALA A 404 6.77 25.12 29.09
N SER A 405 7.78 25.63 28.38
CA SER A 405 8.82 26.49 28.96
C SER A 405 8.83 27.92 28.41
N TYR A 406 9.26 28.86 29.25
CA TYR A 406 9.53 30.25 28.87
C TYR A 406 10.74 30.81 29.62
N ASP A 407 11.40 31.81 29.03
CA ASP A 407 12.51 32.54 29.67
C ASP A 407 12.00 33.68 30.56
N ASP A 408 12.38 33.67 31.84
CA ASP A 408 12.19 34.76 32.79
C ASP A 408 13.54 35.36 33.17
N GLY A 409 14.13 36.12 32.25
CA GLY A 409 15.36 36.88 32.50
C GLY A 409 16.61 36.01 32.65
N GLY A 410 16.69 34.93 31.88
CA GLY A 410 17.76 33.92 31.92
C GLY A 410 17.48 32.73 32.85
N THR A 411 16.36 32.73 33.58
CA THR A 411 15.88 31.54 34.29
C THR A 411 14.81 30.89 33.43
N LEU A 412 15.02 29.64 33.02
CA LEU A 412 14.01 28.87 32.31
C LEU A 412 12.94 28.40 33.30
N VAL A 413 11.68 28.72 33.04
CA VAL A 413 10.55 28.25 33.84
C VAL A 413 9.81 27.19 33.03
N ILE A 414 9.58 26.01 33.62
CA ILE A 414 8.93 24.87 32.97
C ILE A 414 7.66 24.51 33.76
N ASP A 415 6.49 24.60 33.13
CA ASP A 415 5.21 24.25 33.75
C ASP A 415 4.90 22.75 33.60
N ARG A 416 4.81 22.02 34.72
CA ARG A 416 4.48 20.58 34.70
C ARG A 416 3.09 20.29 34.16
N ALA A 417 2.12 21.20 34.35
CA ALA A 417 0.80 21.08 33.75
C ALA A 417 0.88 21.21 32.22
N GLY A 418 1.72 22.11 31.72
CA GLY A 418 2.00 22.27 30.30
C GLY A 418 2.64 21.04 29.67
N VAL A 419 3.57 20.39 30.37
CA VAL A 419 4.18 19.12 29.90
C VAL A 419 3.11 18.04 29.72
N ARG A 420 2.18 17.90 30.67
CA ARG A 420 1.05 16.96 30.53
C ARG A 420 0.09 17.35 29.41
N GLU A 421 -0.22 18.64 29.30
CA GLU A 421 -1.08 19.17 28.25
C GLU A 421 -0.52 18.84 26.87
N PHE A 422 0.77 19.07 26.65
CA PHE A 422 1.45 18.72 25.40
C PHE A 422 1.31 17.23 25.11
N LEU A 423 1.73 16.37 26.04
CA LEU A 423 1.73 14.91 25.85
C LEU A 423 0.32 14.36 25.57
N SER A 424 -0.70 14.89 26.23
CA SER A 424 -2.10 14.52 25.98
C SER A 424 -2.68 15.04 24.66
N SER A 425 -1.96 15.94 23.96
CA SER A 425 -2.35 16.51 22.67
C SER A 425 -1.59 15.92 21.48
N VAL A 426 -0.65 15.00 21.72
CA VAL A 426 0.22 14.42 20.68
C VAL A 426 -0.61 13.65 19.66
N THR A 427 -0.52 14.09 18.41
CA THR A 427 -1.09 13.42 17.23
C THR A 427 -0.07 13.43 16.10
N ASP A 428 0.09 12.30 15.42
CA ASP A 428 0.98 12.13 14.25
C ASP A 428 2.44 12.55 14.46
N TYR A 429 2.96 12.36 15.67
CA TYR A 429 4.36 12.61 15.95
C TYR A 429 5.23 11.58 15.22
N ALA A 430 6.16 12.03 14.36
CA ALA A 430 7.05 11.12 13.66
C ALA A 430 8.27 10.74 14.50
N GLY A 431 8.34 9.47 14.91
CA GLY A 431 9.47 8.85 15.63
C GLY A 431 10.20 7.80 14.80
N ILE A 432 11.27 7.23 15.36
CA ILE A 432 11.94 6.02 14.82
C ILE A 432 10.94 4.85 14.74
N ILE A 433 10.07 4.71 15.75
CA ILE A 433 9.08 3.62 15.82
C ILE A 433 7.86 3.83 14.90
N GLY A 434 7.83 4.93 14.14
CA GLY A 434 6.72 5.31 13.27
C GLY A 434 5.93 6.50 13.81
N LEU A 435 4.70 6.67 13.31
CA LEU A 435 3.80 7.72 13.78
C LEU A 435 3.21 7.35 15.14
N MET A 436 3.24 8.32 16.07
CA MET A 436 2.71 8.19 17.43
C MET A 436 1.58 9.18 17.69
N SER A 437 0.50 8.70 18.30
CA SER A 437 -0.62 9.53 18.77
C SER A 437 -1.05 9.04 20.14
N CYS A 438 -1.14 9.93 21.11
CA CYS A 438 -1.52 9.57 22.47
C CYS A 438 -3.04 9.56 22.64
N ASP A 439 -3.57 8.49 23.25
CA ASP A 439 -4.97 8.47 23.68
C ASP A 439 -5.19 9.26 25.00
N ALA A 440 -6.45 9.34 25.42
CA ALA A 440 -6.83 10.05 26.66
C ALA A 440 -6.25 9.44 27.95
N PHE A 441 -5.62 8.26 27.86
CA PHE A 441 -5.04 7.52 28.98
C PHE A 441 -3.52 7.32 28.85
N GLY A 442 -2.88 7.97 27.86
CA GLY A 442 -1.43 7.98 27.68
C GLY A 442 -0.85 6.83 26.85
N ASP A 443 -1.67 6.11 26.08
CA ASP A 443 -1.19 5.10 25.12
C ASP A 443 -0.77 5.79 23.81
N CYS A 444 0.53 5.87 23.53
CA CYS A 444 1.07 6.62 22.39
C CYS A 444 1.77 5.75 21.32
N GLY A 445 1.95 4.45 21.57
CA GLY A 445 2.71 3.57 20.69
C GLY A 445 2.06 3.35 19.31
N SER A 446 2.85 2.95 18.31
CA SER A 446 2.38 2.68 16.94
C SER A 446 1.42 1.47 16.83
N GLN A 447 1.36 0.65 17.88
CA GLN A 447 0.53 -0.57 17.99
C GLN A 447 0.77 -1.61 16.88
N LYS A 448 1.88 -1.48 16.14
CA LYS A 448 2.30 -2.43 15.11
C LYS A 448 3.02 -3.60 15.77
N ILE A 449 2.48 -4.80 15.60
CA ILE A 449 3.03 -6.03 16.17
C ILE A 449 3.50 -6.94 15.04
N THR A 450 4.67 -7.55 15.21
CA THR A 450 5.17 -8.61 14.34
C THR A 450 5.29 -9.92 15.12
N VAL A 451 5.23 -11.03 14.38
CA VAL A 451 5.69 -12.33 14.87
C VAL A 451 6.86 -12.76 14.01
N ILE A 452 7.99 -13.04 14.65
CA ILE A 452 9.18 -13.59 13.97
C ILE A 452 9.24 -15.10 14.13
N GLY A 453 9.72 -15.78 13.09
CA GLY A 453 10.08 -17.20 13.14
C GLY A 453 11.58 -17.35 13.39
N HIS A 454 11.95 -17.96 14.50
CA HIS A 454 13.36 -18.13 14.86
C HIS A 454 13.90 -19.47 14.36
N ALA A 455 14.79 -19.43 13.38
CA ALA A 455 15.27 -20.63 12.69
C ALA A 455 16.66 -21.13 13.15
N ASP A 456 17.56 -20.20 13.49
CA ASP A 456 18.98 -20.51 13.77
C ASP A 456 19.47 -19.69 14.98
N SER A 457 19.90 -20.38 16.03
CA SER A 457 20.44 -19.77 17.26
C SER A 457 21.80 -19.09 17.08
N THR A 458 22.44 -19.30 15.93
CA THR A 458 23.74 -18.71 15.56
C THR A 458 23.61 -17.54 14.59
N ASP A 459 22.41 -17.29 14.03
CA ASP A 459 22.11 -16.18 13.13
C ASP A 459 20.84 -15.43 13.57
N LEU A 460 21.05 -14.53 14.52
CA LEU A 460 19.97 -13.73 15.12
C LEU A 460 19.44 -12.68 14.16
N ASP A 461 20.27 -12.15 13.27
CA ASP A 461 19.87 -11.13 12.30
C ASP A 461 18.90 -11.72 11.28
N ALA A 462 19.19 -12.93 10.76
CA ALA A 462 18.25 -13.66 9.91
C ALA A 462 16.94 -13.96 10.63
N SER A 463 17.00 -14.30 11.92
CA SER A 463 15.80 -14.56 12.73
C SER A 463 14.95 -13.30 12.94
N ASN A 464 15.59 -12.16 13.23
CA ASN A 464 14.94 -10.87 13.40
C ASN A 464 14.32 -10.36 12.08
N ALA A 465 14.95 -10.65 10.94
CA ALA A 465 14.40 -10.33 9.62
C ALA A 465 13.23 -11.25 9.20
N ASN A 466 13.12 -12.44 9.80
CA ASN A 466 12.12 -13.45 9.45
C ASN A 466 10.75 -13.17 10.09
N VAL A 467 10.12 -12.05 9.69
CA VAL A 467 8.74 -11.72 10.07
C VAL A 467 7.78 -12.64 9.32
N VAL A 468 7.14 -13.55 10.07
CA VAL A 468 6.20 -14.55 9.54
C VAL A 468 4.73 -14.12 9.66
N PHE A 469 4.47 -13.07 10.44
CA PHE A 469 3.15 -12.45 10.57
C PHE A 469 3.25 -11.01 11.05
N GLU A 470 2.33 -10.18 10.59
CA GLU A 470 2.23 -8.77 10.98
C GLU A 470 0.77 -8.45 11.33
N TYR A 471 0.60 -7.67 12.39
CA TYR A 471 -0.69 -7.19 12.86
C TYR A 471 -0.64 -5.68 13.10
N ALA A 472 -1.42 -4.95 12.31
CA ALA A 472 -1.55 -3.49 12.38
C ALA A 472 -3.04 -3.12 12.43
N PRO A 473 -3.61 -2.75 13.58
CA PRO A 473 -5.01 -2.36 13.69
C PRO A 473 -5.29 -1.05 12.91
N ALA A 474 -6.49 -0.93 12.34
CA ALA A 474 -6.91 0.26 11.59
C ALA A 474 -6.85 1.51 12.49
N GLY A 475 -5.96 2.44 12.14
CA GLY A 475 -5.58 3.60 12.95
C GLY A 475 -4.07 3.80 12.98
N SER A 476 -3.29 2.71 13.05
CA SER A 476 -1.82 2.74 13.03
C SER A 476 -1.20 3.15 11.68
N ALA A 477 -1.98 3.09 10.60
CA ALA A 477 -1.54 3.42 9.24
C ALA A 477 -2.03 4.80 8.73
N ALA A 478 -2.91 5.49 9.46
CA ALA A 478 -3.67 6.63 8.90
C ALA A 478 -3.76 7.89 9.80
N GLY A 479 -3.02 7.96 10.90
CA GLY A 479 -2.90 9.18 11.71
C GLY A 479 -4.20 9.80 12.26
N SER A 480 -5.32 9.07 12.17
CA SER A 480 -6.61 9.54 12.69
C SER A 480 -6.86 8.87 14.02
N GLY A 481 -6.55 9.60 15.10
CA GLY A 481 -6.76 9.20 16.48
C GLY A 481 -8.21 8.78 16.76
N SER A 482 -8.45 7.47 16.73
CA SER A 482 -9.51 6.76 17.43
C SER A 482 -9.04 5.32 17.58
N LEU A 483 -8.74 4.91 18.82
CA LEU A 483 -8.41 3.53 19.14
C LEU A 483 -9.60 2.63 18.77
N VAL A 484 -9.47 1.89 17.67
CA VAL A 484 -10.45 0.91 17.23
C VAL A 484 -10.13 -0.41 17.95
N ALA A 485 -11.15 -1.03 18.55
CA ALA A 485 -11.06 -2.39 19.07
C ALA A 485 -10.51 -3.33 17.99
N PRO A 486 -9.69 -4.34 18.32
CA PRO A 486 -9.12 -5.28 17.36
C PRO A 486 -10.23 -5.88 16.49
N VAL A 487 -10.23 -5.54 15.21
CA VAL A 487 -11.25 -6.00 14.27
C VAL A 487 -10.85 -7.38 13.77
N ILE A 488 -11.49 -8.43 14.30
CA ILE A 488 -11.26 -9.82 13.89
C ILE A 488 -11.92 -10.05 12.52
N PRO A 489 -11.21 -10.57 11.50
CA PRO A 489 -11.81 -10.86 10.21
C PRO A 489 -12.97 -11.85 10.31
N LYS A 490 -14.16 -11.43 9.87
CA LYS A 490 -15.33 -12.32 9.78
C LYS A 490 -15.26 -13.17 8.51
N ARG A 491 -15.43 -14.48 8.67
CA ARG A 491 -15.50 -15.43 7.55
C ARG A 491 -16.89 -15.47 6.94
N GLY A 492 -16.91 -15.65 5.63
CA GLY A 492 -18.09 -15.80 4.80
C GLY A 492 -18.58 -14.49 4.20
N GLY A 493 -19.74 -14.57 3.55
CA GLY A 493 -20.41 -13.41 2.95
C GLY A 493 -20.16 -13.27 1.46
N THR A 494 -20.98 -12.43 0.83
CA THR A 494 -20.91 -12.12 -0.60
C THR A 494 -20.65 -10.64 -0.76
N ILE A 495 -19.58 -10.30 -1.48
CA ILE A 495 -19.31 -8.93 -1.91
C ILE A 495 -19.82 -8.73 -3.35
N VAL A 496 -20.48 -7.61 -3.61
CA VAL A 496 -21.04 -7.28 -4.93
C VAL A 496 -20.30 -6.08 -5.54
N PHE A 497 -19.54 -6.33 -6.58
CA PHE A 497 -18.87 -5.32 -7.38
C PHE A 497 -19.79 -4.82 -8.48
N SER A 498 -19.82 -3.51 -8.67
CA SER A 498 -20.28 -2.91 -9.92
C SER A 498 -19.11 -2.70 -10.88
N SER A 499 -19.32 -2.96 -12.17
CA SER A 499 -18.32 -2.74 -13.22
C SER A 499 -18.96 -2.22 -14.50
N THR A 500 -18.24 -1.35 -15.20
CA THR A 500 -18.58 -0.91 -16.56
C THR A 500 -17.91 -1.73 -17.65
N GLN A 501 -16.92 -2.55 -17.28
CA GLN A 501 -16.04 -3.24 -18.22
C GLN A 501 -15.93 -4.73 -17.88
N VAL A 502 -15.85 -5.55 -18.91
CA VAL A 502 -15.58 -6.99 -18.83
C VAL A 502 -14.77 -7.49 -20.02
N GLY A 503 -14.11 -8.63 -19.82
CA GLY A 503 -13.44 -9.38 -20.88
C GLY A 503 -14.36 -10.37 -21.58
N ALA A 504 -13.98 -10.81 -22.78
CA ALA A 504 -14.63 -11.94 -23.46
C ALA A 504 -14.27 -13.31 -22.84
N HIS A 505 -13.28 -13.31 -21.96
CA HIS A 505 -12.79 -14.42 -21.14
C HIS A 505 -12.18 -13.84 -19.85
N VAL A 506 -11.70 -14.69 -18.94
CA VAL A 506 -11.19 -14.26 -17.61
C VAL A 506 -9.67 -14.32 -17.47
N ASN A 507 -8.93 -14.72 -18.51
CA ASN A 507 -7.46 -14.80 -18.48
C ASN A 507 -6.79 -13.53 -19.05
N HIS A 508 -6.20 -12.70 -18.20
CA HIS A 508 -5.52 -11.47 -18.62
C HIS A 508 -4.19 -11.73 -19.34
N GLY A 509 -3.55 -12.88 -19.12
CA GLY A 509 -2.26 -13.24 -19.74
C GLY A 509 -2.30 -13.33 -21.26
N VAL A 510 -3.49 -13.38 -21.87
CA VAL A 510 -3.68 -13.35 -23.33
C VAL A 510 -4.44 -12.11 -23.81
N GLN A 511 -4.90 -11.23 -22.91
CA GLN A 511 -5.59 -9.98 -23.24
C GLN A 511 -5.45 -8.95 -22.12
N SER A 512 -4.93 -7.76 -22.46
CA SER A 512 -4.90 -6.62 -21.55
C SER A 512 -6.25 -5.92 -21.41
N GLY A 513 -6.54 -5.41 -20.21
CA GLY A 513 -7.63 -4.48 -19.92
C GLY A 513 -8.04 -4.53 -18.45
N ILE A 514 -8.56 -3.41 -17.90
CA ILE A 514 -9.01 -3.33 -16.51
C ILE A 514 -10.14 -4.33 -16.23
N GLY A 515 -11.16 -4.38 -17.12
CA GLY A 515 -12.32 -5.25 -16.94
C GLY A 515 -11.98 -6.74 -16.85
N ILE A 516 -10.98 -7.20 -17.63
CA ILE A 516 -10.52 -8.59 -17.55
C ILE A 516 -9.55 -8.82 -16.38
N ALA A 517 -8.67 -7.86 -16.09
CA ALA A 517 -7.72 -7.91 -14.97
C ALA A 517 -8.43 -8.13 -13.63
N ASN A 518 -9.53 -7.41 -13.41
CA ASN A 518 -10.25 -7.40 -12.14
C ASN A 518 -10.74 -8.81 -11.74
N ILE A 519 -11.15 -9.59 -12.72
CA ILE A 519 -11.60 -10.98 -12.54
C ILE A 519 -10.39 -11.93 -12.54
N SER A 520 -9.42 -11.70 -13.42
CA SER A 520 -8.32 -12.65 -13.68
C SER A 520 -7.50 -12.95 -12.43
N SER A 521 -7.13 -11.93 -11.65
CA SER A 521 -6.31 -12.10 -10.43
C SER A 521 -7.02 -12.80 -9.28
N LYS A 522 -8.34 -13.01 -9.38
CA LYS A 522 -9.11 -13.80 -8.41
C LYS A 522 -9.14 -15.27 -8.80
N VAL A 523 -9.18 -15.52 -10.11
CA VAL A 523 -9.23 -16.85 -10.71
C VAL A 523 -7.84 -17.46 -10.83
N TYR A 524 -6.82 -16.67 -11.15
CA TYR A 524 -5.44 -17.10 -11.29
C TYR A 524 -4.56 -16.38 -10.27
N ALA A 525 -3.70 -17.13 -9.59
CA ALA A 525 -2.63 -16.57 -8.77
C ALA A 525 -1.51 -16.00 -9.66
N ALA A 526 -0.66 -15.18 -9.07
CA ALA A 526 0.59 -14.69 -9.65
C ALA A 526 1.78 -15.25 -8.85
N VAL A 527 3.00 -14.98 -9.31
CA VAL A 527 4.22 -15.41 -8.61
C VAL A 527 4.39 -14.65 -7.30
N THR A 528 4.23 -13.33 -7.37
CA THR A 528 4.40 -12.38 -6.25
C THR A 528 3.22 -11.40 -6.22
N GLN A 529 3.07 -10.70 -5.10
CA GLN A 529 2.23 -9.51 -4.99
C GLN A 529 3.10 -8.28 -4.83
N LEU A 530 2.59 -7.10 -5.14
CA LEU A 530 3.31 -5.86 -4.86
C LEU A 530 2.65 -5.17 -3.68
N ASP A 531 3.46 -4.72 -2.72
CA ASP A 531 3.00 -3.84 -1.66
C ASP A 531 2.82 -2.40 -2.17
N GLU A 532 2.41 -1.50 -1.28
CA GLU A 532 2.24 -0.08 -1.60
C GLU A 532 3.51 0.60 -2.12
N ASN A 533 4.70 0.09 -1.79
CA ASN A 533 5.99 0.63 -2.21
C ASN A 533 6.48 0.03 -3.54
N TRP A 534 5.66 -0.80 -4.20
CA TRP A 534 6.00 -1.53 -5.42
C TRP A 534 7.03 -2.65 -5.22
N GLU A 535 7.27 -3.07 -3.98
CA GLU A 535 8.20 -4.15 -3.69
C GLU A 535 7.48 -5.51 -3.75
N PRO A 536 8.13 -6.55 -4.30
CA PRO A 536 7.57 -7.89 -4.37
C PRO A 536 7.44 -8.49 -2.96
N GLN A 537 6.27 -9.07 -2.68
CA GLN A 537 5.92 -9.79 -1.47
C GLN A 537 5.66 -11.27 -1.77
N PRO A 538 6.00 -12.18 -0.83
CA PRO A 538 5.70 -13.60 -0.96
C PRO A 538 4.24 -13.89 -1.32
N TYR A 539 4.03 -14.79 -2.27
CA TYR A 539 2.71 -15.28 -2.66
C TYR A 539 2.74 -16.75 -3.09
N LEU A 540 2.67 -17.05 -4.40
CA LEU A 540 2.92 -18.42 -4.88
C LEU A 540 4.41 -18.77 -4.74
N ALA A 541 5.30 -17.81 -5.01
CA ALA A 541 6.68 -17.90 -4.57
C ALA A 541 6.79 -17.40 -3.13
N HIS A 542 7.19 -18.27 -2.20
CA HIS A 542 7.35 -17.90 -0.79
C HIS A 542 8.71 -17.25 -0.49
N SER A 543 9.69 -17.41 -1.40
CA SER A 543 10.99 -16.76 -1.35
C SER A 543 11.65 -16.76 -2.73
N TRP A 544 12.70 -15.95 -2.91
CA TRP A 544 13.47 -15.90 -4.15
C TRP A 544 14.92 -15.44 -3.92
N GLU A 545 15.78 -15.76 -4.88
CA GLU A 545 17.16 -15.29 -4.95
C GLU A 545 17.37 -14.55 -6.27
N VAL A 546 18.12 -13.44 -6.24
CA VAL A 546 18.53 -12.69 -7.44
C VAL A 546 20.05 -12.72 -7.51
N SER A 547 20.61 -13.11 -8.66
CA SER A 547 22.06 -13.11 -8.86
C SER A 547 22.64 -11.69 -8.79
N GLU A 548 23.92 -11.56 -8.39
CA GLU A 548 24.60 -10.25 -8.29
C GLU A 548 24.57 -9.44 -9.59
N ASP A 549 24.60 -10.12 -10.74
CA ASP A 549 24.52 -9.51 -12.07
C ASP A 549 23.08 -9.24 -12.54
N GLN A 550 22.06 -9.62 -11.75
CA GLN A 550 20.62 -9.48 -12.01
C GLN A 550 20.14 -10.21 -13.27
N MET A 551 20.85 -11.26 -13.67
CA MET A 551 20.57 -12.04 -14.88
C MET A 551 19.83 -13.36 -14.58
N THR A 552 19.77 -13.76 -13.31
CA THR A 552 19.12 -14.97 -12.87
C THR A 552 18.24 -14.67 -11.66
N VAL A 553 16.99 -15.14 -11.71
CA VAL A 553 16.06 -15.12 -10.57
C VAL A 553 15.60 -16.54 -10.28
N THR A 554 15.88 -17.03 -9.08
CA THR A 554 15.42 -18.34 -8.59
C THR A 554 14.21 -18.14 -7.71
N LEU A 555 13.08 -18.74 -8.07
CA LEU A 555 11.83 -18.67 -7.32
C LEU A 555 11.59 -19.99 -6.60
N HIS A 556 11.23 -19.93 -5.32
CA HIS A 556 10.82 -21.08 -4.51
C HIS A 556 9.32 -21.05 -4.26
N LEU A 557 8.60 -22.06 -4.77
CA LEU A 557 7.15 -22.12 -4.81
C LEU A 557 6.57 -22.82 -3.58
N VAL A 558 5.34 -22.49 -3.21
CA VAL A 558 4.60 -23.16 -2.13
C VAL A 558 4.37 -24.64 -2.48
N ASP A 559 4.93 -25.55 -1.68
CA ASP A 559 4.96 -27.00 -1.94
C ASP A 559 3.59 -27.65 -2.16
N ASN A 560 2.57 -27.20 -1.44
CA ASN A 560 1.23 -27.79 -1.44
C ASN A 560 0.21 -26.99 -2.26
N ALA A 561 0.67 -26.11 -3.15
CA ALA A 561 -0.22 -25.33 -4.00
C ALA A 561 -0.90 -26.20 -5.05
N VAL A 562 -2.22 -26.04 -5.20
CA VAL A 562 -3.04 -26.79 -6.16
C VAL A 562 -3.92 -25.86 -7.00
N PHE A 563 -4.17 -26.25 -8.24
CA PHE A 563 -5.20 -25.65 -9.08
C PHE A 563 -6.60 -26.01 -8.59
N HIS A 564 -7.64 -25.33 -9.11
CA HIS A 564 -9.05 -25.56 -8.75
C HIS A 564 -9.55 -26.99 -9.00
N ASP A 565 -8.85 -27.78 -9.79
CA ASP A 565 -9.15 -29.19 -10.07
C ASP A 565 -8.32 -30.18 -9.22
N GLY A 566 -7.51 -29.67 -8.29
CA GLY A 566 -6.67 -30.43 -7.37
C GLY A 566 -5.32 -30.88 -7.92
N HIS A 567 -4.96 -30.54 -9.17
CA HIS A 567 -3.61 -30.80 -9.68
C HIS A 567 -2.60 -29.88 -8.98
N PRO A 568 -1.40 -30.38 -8.60
CA PRO A 568 -0.34 -29.55 -8.04
C PRO A 568 0.08 -28.43 -9.01
N ILE A 569 0.37 -27.26 -8.46
CA ILE A 569 1.03 -26.16 -9.18
C ILE A 569 2.54 -26.38 -9.07
N THR A 570 3.23 -26.38 -10.21
CA THR A 570 4.66 -26.66 -10.28
C THR A 570 5.43 -25.56 -11.01
N SER A 571 6.76 -25.63 -10.95
CA SER A 571 7.66 -24.78 -11.73
C SER A 571 7.45 -24.89 -13.25
N GLU A 572 6.95 -26.02 -13.75
CA GLU A 572 6.57 -26.20 -15.16
C GLU A 572 5.40 -25.28 -15.56
N ASP A 573 4.45 -25.04 -14.65
CA ASP A 573 3.33 -24.12 -14.88
C ASP A 573 3.80 -22.66 -14.94
N VAL A 574 4.81 -22.29 -14.16
CA VAL A 574 5.46 -20.97 -14.24
C VAL A 574 6.13 -20.78 -15.59
N ALA A 575 6.92 -21.78 -16.03
CA ALA A 575 7.58 -21.77 -17.32
C ALA A 575 6.57 -21.67 -18.49
N PHE A 576 5.51 -22.49 -18.43
CA PHE A 576 4.42 -22.46 -19.39
C PHE A 576 3.74 -21.09 -19.44
N SER A 577 3.44 -20.52 -18.27
CA SER A 577 2.71 -19.25 -18.18
C SER A 577 3.50 -18.09 -18.78
N ILE A 578 4.79 -18.00 -18.48
CA ILE A 578 5.69 -16.99 -19.05
C ILE A 578 5.73 -17.11 -20.58
N GLU A 579 5.82 -18.34 -21.11
CA GLU A 579 5.86 -18.56 -22.55
C GLU A 579 4.53 -18.19 -23.24
N VAL A 580 3.39 -18.50 -22.63
CA VAL A 580 2.08 -18.07 -23.15
C VAL A 580 1.99 -16.55 -23.17
N VAL A 581 2.32 -15.86 -22.08
CA VAL A 581 2.24 -14.39 -22.01
C VAL A 581 3.17 -13.74 -23.03
N LYS A 582 4.42 -14.18 -23.15
CA LYS A 582 5.38 -13.68 -24.15
C LYS A 582 4.85 -13.77 -25.57
N ASN A 583 4.16 -14.86 -25.89
CA ASN A 583 3.68 -15.12 -27.24
C ASN A 583 2.32 -14.47 -27.54
N ASN A 584 1.48 -14.21 -26.54
CA ASN A 584 0.06 -13.89 -26.76
C ASN A 584 -0.37 -12.51 -26.21
N HIS A 585 0.34 -11.97 -25.22
CA HIS A 585 -0.07 -10.73 -24.55
C HIS A 585 0.24 -9.48 -25.40
N PRO A 586 -0.60 -8.42 -25.36
CA PRO A 586 -0.30 -7.17 -26.05
C PRO A 586 0.98 -6.46 -25.61
N PHE A 587 1.44 -6.69 -24.36
CA PHE A 587 2.68 -6.11 -23.81
C PHE A 587 3.86 -7.05 -24.04
N VAL A 588 4.21 -7.25 -25.31
CA VAL A 588 5.21 -8.24 -25.72
C VAL A 588 6.61 -8.01 -25.11
N ASN A 589 6.97 -6.77 -24.78
CA ASN A 589 8.27 -6.44 -24.20
C ASN A 589 8.38 -6.75 -22.70
N MET A 590 7.24 -6.88 -22.01
CA MET A 590 7.16 -7.03 -20.56
C MET A 590 7.98 -8.22 -20.03
N LEU A 591 7.94 -9.35 -20.73
CA LEU A 591 8.72 -10.57 -20.42
C LEU A 591 9.76 -10.89 -21.50
N GLY A 592 10.00 -9.96 -22.43
CA GLY A 592 10.93 -10.13 -23.54
C GLY A 592 12.36 -10.53 -23.12
N PRO A 593 12.92 -9.94 -22.04
CA PRO A 593 14.24 -10.33 -21.53
C PRO A 593 14.33 -11.74 -20.97
N VAL A 594 13.23 -12.41 -20.60
CA VAL A 594 13.27 -13.78 -20.06
C VAL A 594 13.52 -14.78 -21.19
N THR A 595 14.73 -15.35 -21.23
CA THR A 595 15.21 -16.24 -22.30
C THR A 595 14.85 -17.71 -22.07
N SER A 596 14.91 -18.18 -20.84
CA SER A 596 14.45 -19.51 -20.44
C SER A 596 13.96 -19.50 -18.99
N VAL A 597 13.18 -20.53 -18.66
CA VAL A 597 12.80 -20.87 -17.28
C VAL A 597 13.19 -22.33 -17.09
N ASP A 598 14.20 -22.59 -16.26
CA ASP A 598 14.61 -23.95 -15.91
C ASP A 598 13.81 -24.43 -14.70
N THR A 599 13.41 -25.70 -14.71
CA THR A 599 12.57 -26.33 -13.69
C THR A 599 13.31 -27.54 -13.09
N PRO A 600 14.36 -27.30 -12.27
CA PRO A 600 15.18 -28.39 -11.73
C PRO A 600 14.41 -29.37 -10.85
N ASP A 601 13.33 -28.92 -10.24
CA ASP A 601 12.34 -29.69 -9.48
C ASP A 601 10.98 -28.98 -9.51
N ASP A 602 9.95 -29.62 -8.92
CA ASP A 602 8.56 -29.16 -8.96
C ASP A 602 8.34 -27.79 -8.27
N HIS A 603 9.21 -27.38 -7.35
CA HIS A 603 9.01 -26.19 -6.51
C HIS A 603 10.06 -25.10 -6.75
N THR A 604 10.94 -25.28 -7.74
CA THR A 604 11.98 -24.30 -8.07
C THR A 604 11.88 -23.90 -9.54
N ALA A 605 11.67 -22.61 -9.82
CA ALA A 605 11.70 -22.04 -11.16
C ALA A 605 12.86 -21.04 -11.29
N VAL A 606 13.78 -21.28 -12.24
CA VAL A 606 14.96 -20.44 -12.46
C VAL A 606 14.79 -19.65 -13.75
N LEU A 607 14.52 -18.36 -13.64
CA LEU A 607 14.38 -17.44 -14.76
C LEU A 607 15.76 -16.94 -15.20
N ASN A 608 16.09 -17.14 -16.47
CA ASN A 608 17.34 -16.67 -17.07
C ASN A 608 17.08 -15.50 -18.02
N LEU A 609 17.69 -14.35 -17.76
CA LEU A 609 17.45 -13.11 -18.49
C LEU A 609 18.56 -12.81 -19.52
N ALA A 610 18.22 -12.12 -20.60
CA ALA A 610 19.17 -11.64 -21.62
C ALA A 610 19.92 -10.36 -21.20
N ASN A 611 19.34 -9.62 -20.26
CA ASN A 611 19.86 -8.40 -19.66
C ASN A 611 19.11 -8.14 -18.34
N PRO A 612 19.66 -7.33 -17.42
CA PRO A 612 18.90 -6.85 -16.28
C PRO A 612 17.59 -6.20 -16.73
N HIS A 613 16.52 -6.43 -15.97
CA HIS A 613 15.17 -5.99 -16.34
C HIS A 613 14.43 -5.42 -15.12
N PRO A 614 14.52 -4.11 -14.86
CA PRO A 614 13.93 -3.49 -13.66
C PRO A 614 12.41 -3.67 -13.54
N ALA A 615 11.70 -3.86 -14.65
CA ALA A 615 10.25 -4.06 -14.66
C ALA A 615 9.84 -5.52 -14.39
N LEU A 616 10.79 -6.42 -14.08
CA LEU A 616 10.52 -7.85 -13.91
C LEU A 616 9.49 -8.12 -12.80
N TRP A 617 9.63 -7.51 -11.62
CA TRP A 617 8.71 -7.76 -10.50
C TRP A 617 7.28 -7.33 -10.81
N ILE A 618 7.12 -6.19 -11.50
CA ILE A 618 5.82 -5.75 -12.00
C ILE A 618 5.28 -6.77 -13.01
N ALA A 619 6.12 -7.26 -13.92
CA ALA A 619 5.75 -8.28 -14.90
C ALA A 619 5.38 -9.64 -14.28
N LEU A 620 5.93 -9.99 -13.12
CA LEU A 620 5.65 -11.23 -12.37
C LEU A 620 4.51 -11.08 -11.35
N SER A 621 4.03 -9.86 -11.15
CA SER A 621 3.02 -9.55 -10.14
C SER A 621 1.60 -9.92 -10.57
N ASP A 622 0.68 -9.80 -9.61
CA ASP A 622 -0.76 -9.77 -9.86
C ASP A 622 -1.09 -8.92 -11.10
N VAL A 623 -2.15 -9.30 -11.80
CA VAL A 623 -2.60 -8.68 -13.06
C VAL A 623 -1.73 -9.02 -14.27
N MET A 624 -0.39 -9.03 -14.16
CA MET A 624 0.50 -9.14 -15.33
C MET A 624 0.81 -10.58 -15.74
N LEU A 625 1.02 -11.48 -14.78
CA LEU A 625 1.37 -12.88 -15.04
C LEU A 625 0.43 -13.85 -14.27
N PRO A 626 -0.71 -14.25 -14.86
CA PRO A 626 -1.52 -15.31 -14.29
C PRO A 626 -0.82 -16.67 -14.45
N ILE A 627 -0.74 -17.43 -13.37
CA ILE A 627 -0.21 -18.80 -13.37
C ILE A 627 -1.28 -19.76 -13.88
N MET A 628 -1.04 -20.25 -15.09
CA MET A 628 -1.95 -21.03 -15.91
C MET A 628 -1.66 -22.53 -15.80
N PRO A 629 -2.71 -23.39 -15.77
CA PRO A 629 -2.55 -24.84 -15.72
C PRO A 629 -2.03 -25.40 -17.05
N ALA A 630 -0.76 -25.82 -17.08
CA ALA A 630 -0.15 -26.40 -18.27
C ALA A 630 -0.86 -27.70 -18.69
N HIS A 631 -1.41 -28.48 -17.75
CA HIS A 631 -2.15 -29.71 -18.05
C HIS A 631 -3.49 -29.47 -18.75
N VAL A 632 -4.08 -28.27 -18.64
CA VAL A 632 -5.35 -27.89 -19.28
C VAL A 632 -5.12 -27.12 -20.56
N LEU A 633 -4.16 -26.19 -20.57
CA LEU A 633 -3.93 -25.25 -21.67
C LEU A 633 -2.77 -25.66 -22.59
N GLY A 634 -1.92 -26.60 -22.17
CA GLY A 634 -0.74 -27.08 -22.91
C GLY A 634 -1.04 -28.13 -23.97
N ASP A 635 -2.13 -27.98 -24.74
CA ASP A 635 -2.55 -28.96 -25.76
C ASP A 635 -1.84 -28.80 -27.13
N GLY A 636 -0.88 -27.87 -27.21
CA GLY A 636 -0.17 -27.48 -28.43
C GLY A 636 -0.70 -26.21 -29.10
N THR A 637 -1.72 -25.57 -28.50
CA THR A 637 -2.20 -24.25 -28.94
C THR A 637 -1.21 -23.15 -28.55
N VAL A 638 -0.49 -22.59 -29.52
CA VAL A 638 0.53 -21.53 -29.27
C VAL A 638 0.32 -20.26 -30.11
N GLU A 639 -0.63 -20.28 -31.06
CA GLU A 639 -0.90 -19.14 -31.93
C GLU A 639 -1.72 -18.04 -31.20
N ILE A 640 -1.30 -16.77 -31.35
CA ILE A 640 -1.85 -15.57 -30.66
C ILE A 640 -3.38 -15.53 -30.57
N ASN A 641 -4.05 -15.85 -31.69
CA ASN A 641 -5.51 -15.77 -31.77
C ASN A 641 -6.20 -17.07 -31.34
N ALA A 642 -5.47 -18.18 -31.27
CA ALA A 642 -6.02 -19.47 -30.87
C ALA A 642 -6.15 -19.58 -29.34
N MET A 643 -5.17 -19.05 -28.58
CA MET A 643 -5.25 -19.06 -27.11
C MET A 643 -6.40 -18.22 -26.56
N LYS A 644 -6.68 -17.05 -27.16
CA LYS A 644 -7.84 -16.21 -26.80
C LYS A 644 -9.19 -16.90 -27.00
N GLU A 645 -9.22 -17.90 -27.87
CA GLU A 645 -10.40 -18.70 -28.19
C GLU A 645 -10.38 -20.08 -27.52
N HIS A 646 -9.38 -20.37 -26.68
CA HIS A 646 -9.22 -21.67 -26.05
C HIS A 646 -10.39 -21.96 -25.09
N PRO A 647 -11.06 -23.12 -25.19
CA PRO A 647 -12.21 -23.43 -24.33
C PRO A 647 -11.89 -23.33 -22.85
N GLY A 648 -10.70 -23.77 -22.40
CA GLY A 648 -10.30 -23.75 -20.98
C GLY A 648 -10.16 -22.37 -20.32
N ILE A 649 -10.24 -21.27 -21.08
CA ILE A 649 -10.30 -19.90 -20.51
C ILE A 649 -11.69 -19.26 -20.63
N LYS A 650 -12.65 -19.94 -21.26
CA LYS A 650 -14.04 -19.50 -21.47
C LYS A 650 -15.05 -20.36 -20.74
N GLU A 651 -14.85 -21.67 -20.74
CA GLU A 651 -15.74 -22.71 -20.22
C GLU A 651 -14.97 -23.62 -19.26
N ASN A 652 -15.57 -23.95 -18.10
CA ASN A 652 -14.95 -24.81 -17.08
C ASN A 652 -13.52 -24.34 -16.72
N VAL A 653 -13.38 -23.06 -16.43
CA VAL A 653 -12.08 -22.43 -16.19
C VAL A 653 -11.44 -23.05 -14.96
N VAL A 654 -10.26 -23.66 -15.15
CA VAL A 654 -9.38 -24.10 -14.07
C VAL A 654 -8.37 -22.99 -13.81
N GLY A 655 -8.38 -22.46 -12.59
CA GLY A 655 -7.47 -21.42 -12.15
C GLY A 655 -6.61 -21.86 -10.97
N SER A 656 -5.71 -20.97 -10.55
CA SER A 656 -4.75 -21.14 -9.45
C SER A 656 -5.01 -20.19 -8.27
N GLY A 657 -5.98 -19.27 -8.42
CA GLY A 657 -6.27 -18.22 -7.45
C GLY A 657 -7.27 -18.63 -6.38
N ALA A 658 -7.59 -17.69 -5.49
CA ALA A 658 -8.45 -17.92 -4.33
C ALA A 658 -9.93 -18.15 -4.65
N PHE A 659 -10.39 -17.86 -5.87
CA PHE A 659 -11.78 -18.00 -6.27
C PHE A 659 -11.96 -18.72 -7.61
N VAL A 660 -13.00 -19.55 -7.71
CA VAL A 660 -13.37 -20.33 -8.88
C VAL A 660 -14.46 -19.60 -9.67
N LEU A 661 -14.38 -19.60 -11.01
CA LEU A 661 -15.46 -19.07 -11.85
C LEU A 661 -16.69 -20.00 -11.79
N ALA A 662 -17.80 -19.50 -11.28
CA ALA A 662 -19.00 -20.30 -11.11
C ALA A 662 -19.68 -20.60 -12.46
N PRO A 663 -20.24 -21.81 -12.67
CA PRO A 663 -20.86 -22.20 -13.94
C PRO A 663 -22.06 -21.33 -14.36
N GLU A 664 -22.72 -20.66 -13.41
CA GLU A 664 -23.83 -19.74 -13.69
C GLU A 664 -23.39 -18.36 -14.20
N SER A 665 -22.09 -18.10 -14.32
CA SER A 665 -21.56 -16.81 -14.78
C SER A 665 -21.94 -16.51 -16.22
N ASP A 666 -22.39 -15.28 -16.45
CA ASP A 666 -22.54 -14.65 -17.76
C ASP A 666 -21.52 -13.52 -17.88
N LEU A 667 -20.48 -13.74 -18.69
CA LEU A 667 -19.38 -12.80 -18.91
C LEU A 667 -19.83 -11.45 -19.50
N THR A 668 -21.10 -11.30 -19.89
CA THR A 668 -21.65 -10.04 -20.42
C THR A 668 -22.46 -9.23 -19.41
N SER A 669 -23.14 -9.89 -18.46
CA SER A 669 -24.09 -9.22 -17.55
C SER A 669 -23.83 -9.46 -16.06
N LYS A 670 -23.33 -10.65 -15.69
CA LYS A 670 -23.11 -11.03 -14.29
C LYS A 670 -22.07 -12.14 -14.15
N ILE A 671 -20.96 -11.86 -13.47
CA ILE A 671 -19.90 -12.84 -13.21
C ILE A 671 -19.90 -13.21 -11.75
N VAL A 672 -19.80 -14.50 -11.46
CA VAL A 672 -19.89 -15.04 -10.10
C VAL A 672 -18.63 -15.85 -9.83
N LEU A 673 -17.90 -15.47 -8.78
CA LEU A 673 -16.71 -16.19 -8.31
C LEU A 673 -17.01 -16.78 -6.93
N GLU A 674 -16.76 -18.07 -6.76
CA GLU A 674 -16.95 -18.79 -5.50
C GLU A 674 -15.61 -19.07 -4.84
N LYS A 675 -15.55 -19.08 -3.50
CA LYS A 675 -14.31 -19.43 -2.79
C LYS A 675 -13.75 -20.78 -3.23
N PHE A 676 -12.43 -20.88 -3.27
CA PHE A 676 -11.72 -22.14 -3.42
C PHE A 676 -11.25 -22.61 -2.04
N ASP A 677 -11.85 -23.66 -1.50
CA ASP A 677 -11.57 -24.13 -0.13
C ASP A 677 -10.15 -24.69 0.05
N ASP A 678 -9.54 -25.23 -1.01
CA ASP A 678 -8.20 -25.81 -1.00
C ASP A 678 -7.12 -24.80 -1.45
N PHE A 679 -7.39 -23.50 -1.28
CA PHE A 679 -6.42 -22.46 -1.62
C PHE A 679 -5.15 -22.58 -0.76
N PHE A 680 -4.00 -22.34 -1.37
CA PHE A 680 -2.69 -22.65 -0.78
C PHE A 680 -2.28 -21.76 0.40
N ILE A 681 -2.99 -20.64 0.63
CA ILE A 681 -2.88 -19.85 1.86
C ILE A 681 -3.95 -20.36 2.83
N PRO A 682 -3.56 -21.04 3.92
CA PRO A 682 -4.51 -21.61 4.87
C PRO A 682 -5.50 -20.57 5.40
N GLY A 683 -6.76 -20.98 5.56
CA GLY A 683 -7.79 -20.11 6.09
C GLY A 683 -8.13 -18.93 5.17
N ARG A 684 -7.88 -19.03 3.87
CA ARG A 684 -8.28 -18.04 2.86
C ARG A 684 -9.00 -18.73 1.69
N PRO A 685 -9.81 -17.99 0.90
CA PRO A 685 -10.24 -16.60 1.12
C PRO A 685 -11.20 -16.46 2.31
N TYR A 686 -11.40 -15.23 2.82
CA TYR A 686 -12.41 -14.98 3.85
C TYR A 686 -13.83 -14.94 3.29
N LEU A 687 -14.05 -14.33 2.11
CA LEU A 687 -15.36 -14.25 1.45
C LEU A 687 -15.82 -15.62 0.91
N ASP A 688 -17.13 -15.86 0.89
CA ASP A 688 -17.71 -17.03 0.20
C ASP A 688 -17.84 -16.79 -1.31
N LYS A 689 -18.18 -15.55 -1.71
CA LYS A 689 -18.50 -15.21 -3.10
C LYS A 689 -18.18 -13.76 -3.45
N ILE A 690 -17.72 -13.55 -4.69
CA ILE A 690 -17.62 -12.23 -5.33
C ILE A 690 -18.59 -12.22 -6.51
N VAL A 691 -19.46 -11.21 -6.60
CA VAL A 691 -20.40 -11.04 -7.71
C VAL A 691 -20.09 -9.73 -8.44
N TYR A 692 -19.79 -9.80 -9.73
CA TYR A 692 -19.71 -8.62 -10.59
C TYR A 692 -21.02 -8.40 -11.32
N VAL A 693 -21.59 -7.21 -11.20
CA VAL A 693 -22.75 -6.74 -11.95
C VAL A 693 -22.30 -5.72 -12.98
N ILE A 694 -22.67 -5.95 -14.25
CA ILE A 694 -22.10 -5.22 -15.38
C ILE A 694 -23.13 -4.26 -15.95
N ASN A 695 -22.83 -2.96 -15.94
CA ASN A 695 -23.69 -1.93 -16.51
C ASN A 695 -22.84 -0.82 -17.14
N ALA A 696 -23.15 -0.43 -18.37
CA ALA A 696 -22.41 0.61 -19.08
C ALA A 696 -22.67 2.03 -18.55
N ASP A 697 -23.76 2.25 -17.80
CA ASP A 697 -24.10 3.55 -17.21
C ASP A 697 -23.47 3.70 -15.81
N GLU A 698 -22.35 4.42 -15.72
CA GLU A 698 -21.67 4.73 -14.45
C GLU A 698 -22.59 5.44 -13.44
N ASN A 699 -23.54 6.26 -13.89
CA ASN A 699 -24.45 6.95 -12.97
C ASN A 699 -25.44 5.99 -12.33
N ALA A 700 -25.90 4.98 -13.09
CA ALA A 700 -26.74 3.93 -12.54
C ALA A 700 -25.98 3.09 -11.50
N LEU A 701 -24.70 2.81 -11.76
CA LEU A 701 -23.84 2.11 -10.79
C LEU A 701 -23.59 2.93 -9.52
N ALA A 702 -23.34 4.23 -9.67
CA ALA A 702 -23.18 5.14 -8.54
C ALA A 702 -24.41 5.18 -7.63
N LEU A 703 -25.61 5.28 -8.23
CA LEU A 703 -26.87 5.24 -7.49
C LEU A 703 -27.10 3.89 -6.78
N GLY A 704 -26.69 2.77 -7.39
CA GLY A 704 -26.78 1.45 -6.78
C GLY A 704 -25.83 1.28 -5.59
N LEU A 705 -24.61 1.83 -5.67
CA LEU A 705 -23.69 1.85 -4.53
C LEU A 705 -24.27 2.68 -3.37
N GLU A 706 -24.79 3.88 -3.65
CA GLU A 706 -25.47 4.71 -2.64
C GLU A 706 -26.67 4.01 -2.00
N ALA A 707 -27.39 3.17 -2.76
CA ALA A 707 -28.53 2.40 -2.28
C ALA A 707 -28.15 1.13 -1.50
N GLY A 708 -26.87 0.72 -1.51
CA GLY A 708 -26.40 -0.54 -0.92
C GLY A 708 -26.68 -1.77 -1.79
N ASP A 709 -27.04 -1.60 -3.07
CA ASP A 709 -27.19 -2.70 -4.02
C ASP A 709 -25.82 -3.27 -4.43
N TYR A 710 -24.76 -2.47 -4.29
CA TYR A 710 -23.37 -2.83 -4.52
C TYR A 710 -22.52 -2.49 -3.30
N ASP A 711 -21.46 -3.26 -3.11
CA ASP A 711 -20.48 -3.05 -2.05
C ASP A 711 -19.27 -2.23 -2.52
N HIS A 712 -19.00 -2.25 -3.82
CA HIS A 712 -17.86 -1.57 -4.43
C HIS A 712 -18.21 -1.02 -5.83
N ALA A 713 -17.68 0.15 -6.16
CA ALA A 713 -17.69 0.74 -7.50
C ALA A 713 -16.35 1.40 -7.83
N ALA A 714 -15.97 1.31 -9.11
CA ALA A 714 -14.92 2.15 -9.70
C ALA A 714 -15.55 3.07 -10.76
N SER A 715 -15.05 4.31 -10.87
CA SER A 715 -15.56 5.29 -11.84
C SER A 715 -14.42 6.14 -12.40
N ALA A 716 -14.50 6.47 -13.69
CA ALA A 716 -13.64 7.49 -14.32
C ALA A 716 -14.36 8.86 -14.41
N SER A 717 -15.60 8.94 -13.95
CA SER A 717 -16.39 10.17 -13.96
C SER A 717 -16.06 11.07 -12.76
N VAL A 718 -15.66 12.29 -13.06
CA VAL A 718 -15.40 13.33 -12.04
C VAL A 718 -16.67 13.78 -11.31
N VAL A 719 -17.83 13.61 -11.95
CA VAL A 719 -19.13 13.94 -11.34
C VAL A 719 -19.50 12.90 -10.28
N ASN A 720 -19.29 11.61 -10.57
CA ASN A 720 -19.53 10.53 -9.61
C ASN A 720 -18.47 10.53 -8.50
N ALA A 721 -17.23 10.90 -8.79
CA ALA A 721 -16.21 11.09 -7.76
C ALA A 721 -16.63 12.08 -6.67
N LYS A 722 -17.12 13.26 -7.06
CA LYS A 722 -17.64 14.26 -6.10
C LYS A 722 -18.83 13.77 -5.31
N ARG A 723 -19.69 12.97 -5.95
CA ARG A 723 -20.84 12.34 -5.30
C ARG A 723 -20.36 11.37 -4.22
N TYR A 724 -19.43 10.46 -4.52
CA TYR A 724 -18.88 9.52 -3.55
C TYR A 724 -18.13 10.23 -2.42
N ALA A 725 -17.31 11.23 -2.75
CA ALA A 725 -16.56 12.01 -1.77
C ALA A 725 -17.47 12.80 -0.81
N ALA A 726 -18.69 13.14 -1.23
CA ALA A 726 -19.68 13.85 -0.41
C ALA A 726 -20.62 12.90 0.37
N ASN A 727 -20.46 11.59 0.21
CA ASN A 727 -21.28 10.60 0.89
C ASN A 727 -20.52 9.99 2.07
N ASP A 728 -20.85 10.44 3.27
CA ASP A 728 -20.20 10.00 4.51
C ASP A 728 -20.41 8.51 4.81
N ASP A 729 -21.33 7.80 4.15
CA ASP A 729 -21.57 6.36 4.34
C ASP A 729 -20.63 5.47 3.51
N LEU A 730 -19.85 6.05 2.60
CA LEU A 730 -18.90 5.35 1.75
C LEU A 730 -17.46 5.64 2.18
N VAL A 731 -16.57 4.68 1.92
CA VAL A 731 -15.13 4.93 1.85
C VAL A 731 -14.82 5.36 0.42
N PHE A 732 -14.14 6.49 0.26
CA PHE A 732 -13.76 7.04 -1.03
C PHE A 732 -12.24 7.07 -1.19
N ASN A 733 -11.73 6.51 -2.29
CA ASN A 733 -10.32 6.55 -2.65
C ASN A 733 -10.13 7.34 -3.96
N PRO A 734 -9.54 8.56 -3.90
CA PRO A 734 -9.31 9.38 -5.08
C PRO A 734 -8.12 8.92 -5.94
N ASN A 735 -7.26 8.05 -5.42
CA ASN A 735 -6.03 7.56 -6.05
C ASN A 735 -6.09 6.06 -6.34
N TYR A 736 -7.29 5.54 -6.54
CA TYR A 736 -7.55 4.12 -6.69
C TYR A 736 -6.90 3.56 -7.98
N MET A 737 -6.33 2.35 -7.87
CA MET A 737 -5.64 1.65 -8.95
C MET A 737 -4.54 2.48 -9.63
N ARG A 738 -3.77 3.24 -8.85
CA ARG A 738 -2.70 4.13 -9.35
C ARG A 738 -1.69 3.45 -10.28
N GLY A 739 -1.49 2.13 -10.14
CA GLY A 739 -0.56 1.37 -10.97
C GLY A 739 -1.01 1.22 -12.43
N VAL A 740 -2.28 1.43 -12.75
CA VAL A 740 -2.76 1.43 -14.15
C VAL A 740 -2.19 2.61 -14.93
N GLY A 741 -2.05 3.78 -14.29
CA GLY A 741 -1.51 5.00 -14.89
C GLY A 741 -2.25 5.40 -16.16
N SER A 742 -3.55 5.70 -16.04
CA SER A 742 -4.41 6.04 -17.17
C SER A 742 -4.18 7.48 -17.65
N THR A 743 -4.02 7.68 -18.95
CA THR A 743 -3.89 9.00 -19.58
C THR A 743 -5.09 9.27 -20.49
N ASN A 744 -5.39 10.56 -20.72
CA ASN A 744 -6.35 11.00 -21.72
C ASN A 744 -5.67 11.97 -22.69
N GLU A 745 -5.77 11.70 -23.98
CA GLU A 745 -5.00 12.40 -25.00
C GLU A 745 -5.73 12.56 -26.32
N LEU A 746 -5.38 13.62 -27.05
CA LEU A 746 -5.70 13.78 -28.46
C LEU A 746 -4.59 13.14 -29.29
N GLN A 747 -4.91 12.04 -29.94
CA GLN A 747 -4.01 11.30 -30.83
C GLN A 747 -4.07 11.85 -32.27
N PHE A 748 -2.92 12.01 -32.92
CA PHE A 748 -2.84 12.43 -34.33
C PHE A 748 -2.45 11.28 -35.28
N ASN A 749 -3.05 11.25 -36.47
CA ASN A 749 -2.71 10.28 -37.51
C ASN A 749 -1.57 10.78 -38.40
N LEU A 750 -0.31 10.51 -38.07
CA LEU A 750 0.84 11.01 -38.85
C LEU A 750 0.97 10.34 -40.23
N ALA A 751 0.21 9.27 -40.52
CA ALA A 751 0.12 8.73 -41.87
C ALA A 751 -0.75 9.62 -42.79
N ASN A 752 -1.66 10.43 -42.22
CA ASN A 752 -2.46 11.37 -42.98
C ASN A 752 -1.60 12.55 -43.48
N PRO A 753 -1.66 12.95 -44.76
CA PRO A 753 -0.83 14.02 -45.30
C PRO A 753 -0.94 15.35 -44.56
N VAL A 754 -2.14 15.72 -44.08
CA VAL A 754 -2.34 16.98 -43.36
C VAL A 754 -1.75 16.90 -41.95
N MET A 755 -2.03 15.81 -41.24
CA MET A 755 -1.57 15.63 -39.86
C MET A 755 -0.08 15.27 -39.78
N SER A 756 0.54 14.85 -40.87
CA SER A 756 2.00 14.63 -40.95
C SER A 756 2.81 15.93 -40.82
N ASP A 757 2.22 17.08 -41.16
CA ASP A 757 2.88 18.38 -41.00
C ASP A 757 2.88 18.82 -39.53
N LEU A 758 4.07 18.90 -38.93
CA LEU A 758 4.26 19.29 -37.53
C LEU A 758 3.62 20.65 -37.22
N ARG A 759 3.65 21.60 -38.16
CA ARG A 759 3.10 22.95 -37.95
C ARG A 759 1.59 22.92 -37.75
N VAL A 760 0.89 21.99 -38.42
CA VAL A 760 -0.55 21.80 -38.23
C VAL A 760 -0.83 21.26 -36.84
N ARG A 761 -0.06 20.27 -36.36
CA ARG A 761 -0.22 19.71 -35.00
C ARG A 761 0.08 20.74 -33.92
N GLN A 762 1.16 21.51 -34.07
CA GLN A 762 1.50 22.60 -33.16
C GLN A 762 0.45 23.70 -33.16
N ALA A 763 -0.10 24.06 -34.33
CA ALA A 763 -1.19 25.03 -34.41
C ALA A 763 -2.45 24.54 -33.68
N ILE A 764 -2.76 23.25 -33.78
CA ILE A 764 -3.88 22.64 -33.04
C ILE A 764 -3.62 22.71 -31.53
N ALA A 765 -2.42 22.32 -31.08
CA ALA A 765 -2.05 22.35 -29.66
C ALA A 765 -2.16 23.77 -29.06
N TYR A 766 -1.60 24.79 -29.73
CA TYR A 766 -1.70 26.20 -29.29
C TYR A 766 -3.12 26.78 -29.28
N ALA A 767 -4.10 26.10 -29.87
CA ALA A 767 -5.50 26.55 -29.86
C ALA A 767 -6.30 25.99 -28.66
N ILE A 768 -5.81 24.95 -27.98
CA ILE A 768 -6.56 24.22 -26.95
C ILE A 768 -6.19 24.73 -25.56
N ASP A 769 -7.17 25.24 -24.80
CA ASP A 769 -6.98 25.64 -23.40
C ASP A 769 -7.10 24.42 -22.49
N ARG A 770 -5.95 23.83 -22.10
CA ARG A 770 -5.91 22.69 -21.17
C ARG A 770 -6.41 23.07 -19.78
N ASP A 771 -6.11 24.28 -19.32
CA ASP A 771 -6.56 24.77 -18.02
C ASP A 771 -8.08 24.90 -17.98
N PHE A 772 -8.72 25.35 -19.06
CA PHE A 772 -10.17 25.36 -19.17
C PHE A 772 -10.75 23.94 -19.09
N ILE A 773 -10.14 22.95 -19.75
CA ILE A 773 -10.61 21.57 -19.68
C ILE A 773 -10.53 21.06 -18.23
N ILE A 774 -9.39 21.21 -17.58
CA ILE A 774 -9.17 20.72 -16.21
C ILE A 774 -10.08 21.46 -15.20
N ASN A 775 -10.11 22.80 -15.25
CA ASN A 775 -10.77 23.60 -14.22
C ASN A 775 -12.27 23.75 -14.44
N GLU A 776 -12.74 23.85 -15.69
CA GLU A 776 -14.15 24.12 -15.99
C GLU A 776 -14.92 22.86 -16.41
N LEU A 777 -14.39 22.08 -17.36
CA LEU A 777 -15.05 20.83 -17.80
C LEU A 777 -14.91 19.72 -16.75
N HIS A 778 -13.71 19.56 -16.17
CA HIS A 778 -13.44 18.52 -15.17
C HIS A 778 -13.53 19.02 -13.73
N GLN A 779 -13.80 20.32 -13.53
CA GLN A 779 -14.04 20.93 -12.22
C GLN A 779 -12.90 20.73 -11.20
N GLY A 780 -11.66 20.74 -11.68
CA GLY A 780 -10.44 20.59 -10.88
C GLY A 780 -10.18 19.19 -10.33
N GLN A 781 -10.86 18.15 -10.84
CA GLN A 781 -10.74 16.77 -10.34
C GLN A 781 -9.73 15.90 -11.12
N THR A 782 -9.08 16.45 -12.13
CA THR A 782 -8.08 15.75 -12.94
C THR A 782 -6.74 16.46 -12.86
N MET A 783 -5.64 15.72 -12.91
CA MET A 783 -4.30 16.32 -12.95
C MET A 783 -3.88 16.63 -14.38
N GLU A 784 -3.04 17.65 -14.53
CA GLU A 784 -2.41 17.97 -15.81
C GLU A 784 -1.50 16.82 -16.29
N GLN A 785 -1.51 16.58 -17.60
CA GLN A 785 -0.63 15.63 -18.27
C GLN A 785 0.06 16.35 -19.43
N LEU A 786 1.39 16.38 -19.41
CA LEU A 786 2.20 17.08 -20.42
C LEU A 786 3.00 16.14 -21.34
N GLY A 787 3.18 14.87 -20.95
CA GLY A 787 4.02 13.91 -21.67
C GLY A 787 3.44 12.50 -21.71
N GLY A 788 4.20 11.56 -22.27
CA GLY A 788 3.77 10.17 -22.45
C GLY A 788 3.74 9.29 -21.20
N ILE A 789 4.29 9.78 -20.09
CA ILE A 789 4.38 9.06 -18.82
C ILE A 789 3.45 9.73 -17.80
N HIS A 790 2.64 8.94 -17.10
CA HIS A 790 1.68 9.43 -16.10
C HIS A 790 2.37 10.14 -14.91
N PRO A 791 1.78 11.17 -14.27
CA PRO A 791 2.48 12.00 -13.29
C PRO A 791 2.75 11.30 -11.96
N SER A 792 2.05 10.19 -11.68
CA SER A 792 2.35 9.33 -10.53
C SER A 792 3.62 8.49 -10.73
N SER A 793 4.17 8.42 -11.94
CA SER A 793 5.41 7.70 -12.20
C SER A 793 6.62 8.54 -11.79
N PRO A 794 7.64 7.95 -11.14
CA PRO A 794 8.89 8.64 -10.84
C PRO A 794 9.67 9.13 -12.07
N PHE A 795 9.33 8.62 -13.26
CA PHE A 795 9.95 8.94 -14.55
C PHE A 795 9.22 10.05 -15.33
N TYR A 796 8.15 10.64 -14.76
CA TYR A 796 7.46 11.75 -15.39
C TYR A 796 8.37 12.98 -15.53
N ASN A 797 8.30 13.65 -16.69
CA ASN A 797 8.96 14.92 -16.95
C ASN A 797 7.91 16.00 -17.24
N ALA A 798 7.79 16.98 -16.32
CA ALA A 798 6.91 18.13 -16.49
C ALA A 798 7.58 19.28 -17.26
N ASP A 799 8.91 19.25 -17.43
CA ASP A 799 9.70 20.31 -18.07
C ASP A 799 9.70 20.16 -19.60
N VAL A 800 8.51 20.14 -20.19
CA VAL A 800 8.28 20.05 -21.65
C VAL A 800 7.42 21.20 -22.14
N GLU A 801 7.36 21.43 -23.45
CA GLU A 801 6.50 22.47 -24.02
C GLU A 801 5.02 22.22 -23.67
N ARG A 802 4.45 23.12 -22.88
CA ARG A 802 3.06 23.03 -22.40
C ARG A 802 2.02 23.34 -23.48
N TYR A 803 2.41 24.09 -24.52
CA TYR A 803 1.52 24.64 -25.55
C TYR A 803 0.42 25.54 -24.97
N ASP A 804 0.78 26.46 -24.10
CA ASP A 804 -0.14 27.48 -23.59
C ASP A 804 -0.81 28.26 -24.74
N VAL A 805 -2.09 28.59 -24.59
CA VAL A 805 -2.92 29.13 -25.68
C VAL A 805 -2.27 30.36 -26.35
N ASP A 806 -2.01 30.24 -27.65
CA ASP A 806 -1.51 31.31 -28.51
C ASP A 806 -2.18 31.23 -29.89
N LEU A 807 -3.33 31.89 -30.01
CA LEU A 807 -4.13 31.88 -31.24
C LEU A 807 -3.44 32.59 -32.42
N ASP A 808 -2.55 33.56 -32.16
CA ASP A 808 -1.81 34.25 -33.21
C ASP A 808 -0.72 33.34 -33.78
N LYS A 809 0.03 32.64 -32.91
CA LYS A 809 0.98 31.61 -33.32
C LYS A 809 0.30 30.46 -34.04
N SER A 810 -0.86 30.01 -33.56
CA SER A 810 -1.67 28.98 -34.23
C SER A 810 -2.05 29.40 -35.66
N ARG A 811 -2.60 30.60 -35.86
CA ARG A 811 -2.92 31.13 -37.20
C ARG A 811 -1.69 31.27 -38.10
N ALA A 812 -0.56 31.72 -37.55
CA ALA A 812 0.69 31.87 -38.29
C ALA A 812 1.20 30.50 -38.80
N LEU A 813 1.22 29.49 -37.93
CA LEU A 813 1.62 28.13 -38.27
C LEU A 813 0.70 27.51 -39.35
N LEU A 814 -0.62 27.71 -39.25
CA LEU A 814 -1.57 27.26 -40.28
C LEU A 814 -1.33 27.95 -41.63
N ALA A 815 -1.05 29.26 -41.62
CA ALA A 815 -0.74 29.99 -42.84
C ALA A 815 0.58 29.51 -43.48
N GLU A 816 1.61 29.27 -42.67
CA GLU A 816 2.88 28.69 -43.13
C GLU A 816 2.72 27.26 -43.68
N ALA A 817 1.80 26.48 -43.12
CA ALA A 817 1.41 25.16 -43.61
C ALA A 817 0.54 25.21 -44.89
N GLY A 818 0.11 26.40 -45.32
CA GLY A 818 -0.67 26.59 -46.54
C GLY A 818 -2.18 26.59 -46.36
N TYR A 819 -2.67 26.74 -45.12
CA TYR A 819 -4.09 26.68 -44.75
C TYR A 819 -4.65 28.03 -44.26
N ALA A 820 -4.11 29.15 -44.76
CA ALA A 820 -4.57 30.49 -44.40
C ALA A 820 -6.04 30.76 -44.75
N ASP A 821 -6.59 30.07 -45.76
CA ASP A 821 -7.97 30.18 -46.22
C ASP A 821 -8.91 29.16 -45.54
N GLY A 822 -8.41 28.40 -44.57
CA GLY A 822 -9.14 27.42 -43.77
C GLY A 822 -8.73 25.97 -44.02
N LEU A 823 -9.10 25.11 -43.06
CA LEU A 823 -8.82 23.67 -43.07
C LEU A 823 -10.03 22.90 -42.50
N GLU A 824 -10.39 21.78 -43.10
CA GLU A 824 -11.44 20.89 -42.60
C GLU A 824 -10.83 19.60 -42.04
N LEU A 825 -11.17 19.25 -40.81
CA LEU A 825 -10.69 18.06 -40.12
C LEU A 825 -11.84 17.26 -39.48
N THR A 826 -11.52 16.07 -38.99
CA THR A 826 -12.43 15.22 -38.23
C THR A 826 -11.81 14.83 -36.91
N ILE A 827 -12.61 14.79 -35.84
CA ILE A 827 -12.22 14.24 -34.54
C ILE A 827 -13.17 13.11 -34.17
N ASP A 828 -12.61 11.95 -33.86
CA ASP A 828 -13.32 10.79 -33.30
C ASP A 828 -13.01 10.69 -31.80
N TYR A 829 -13.73 9.88 -31.04
CA TYR A 829 -13.43 9.66 -29.63
C TYR A 829 -13.76 8.24 -29.19
N ILE A 830 -12.96 7.71 -28.27
CA ILE A 830 -13.24 6.43 -27.62
C ILE A 830 -14.51 6.57 -26.76
N PRO A 831 -15.40 5.56 -26.73
CA PRO A 831 -16.54 5.57 -25.82
C PRO A 831 -16.09 5.60 -24.36
N GLY A 832 -16.76 6.40 -23.53
CA GLY A 832 -16.46 6.57 -22.12
C GLY A 832 -17.26 7.73 -21.52
N PRO A 833 -16.91 8.19 -20.31
CA PRO A 833 -17.54 9.36 -19.69
C PRO A 833 -17.55 10.56 -20.65
N ALA A 834 -18.74 11.13 -20.86
CA ALA A 834 -18.94 12.15 -21.87
C ALA A 834 -18.07 13.39 -21.63
N GLU A 835 -17.87 13.75 -20.38
CA GLU A 835 -17.05 14.88 -19.94
C GLU A 835 -15.56 14.70 -20.25
N GLN A 836 -15.05 13.46 -20.26
CA GLN A 836 -13.66 13.15 -20.58
C GLN A 836 -13.40 13.03 -22.10
N GLN A 837 -14.42 12.60 -22.86
CA GLN A 837 -14.26 12.21 -24.27
C GLN A 837 -15.02 13.15 -25.22
N ARG A 838 -16.35 13.01 -25.29
CA ARG A 838 -17.19 13.76 -26.26
C ARG A 838 -17.11 15.27 -26.03
N ASN A 839 -17.28 15.73 -24.79
CA ASN A 839 -17.32 17.16 -24.47
C ASN A 839 -15.96 17.82 -24.71
N VAL A 840 -14.85 17.11 -24.46
CA VAL A 840 -13.49 17.57 -24.81
C VAL A 840 -13.34 17.68 -26.32
N ALA A 841 -13.79 16.68 -27.09
CA ALA A 841 -13.74 16.74 -28.56
C ALA A 841 -14.58 17.90 -29.14
N GLU A 842 -15.78 18.14 -28.59
CA GLU A 842 -16.62 19.28 -28.96
C GLU A 842 -15.99 20.63 -28.59
N TYR A 843 -15.32 20.70 -27.43
CA TYR A 843 -14.56 21.88 -27.02
C TYR A 843 -13.39 22.16 -27.98
N ILE A 844 -12.59 21.14 -28.31
CA ILE A 844 -11.47 21.24 -29.26
C ILE A 844 -11.98 21.73 -30.62
N ALA A 845 -13.11 21.20 -31.11
CA ALA A 845 -13.71 21.66 -32.37
C ALA A 845 -14.04 23.17 -32.33
N ARG A 846 -14.65 23.66 -31.26
CA ARG A 846 -14.96 25.09 -31.08
C ARG A 846 -13.72 25.97 -30.91
N ALA A 847 -12.69 25.46 -30.25
CA ALA A 847 -11.43 26.19 -30.08
C ALA A 847 -10.74 26.39 -31.44
N LEU A 848 -10.74 25.35 -32.27
CA LEU A 848 -10.13 25.35 -33.61
C LEU A 848 -10.87 26.24 -34.62
N GLU A 849 -12.18 26.45 -34.47
CA GLU A 849 -12.94 27.41 -35.30
C GLU A 849 -12.36 28.83 -35.20
N GLN A 850 -11.81 29.23 -34.05
CA GLN A 850 -11.25 30.58 -33.82
C GLN A 850 -9.97 30.85 -34.63
N VAL A 851 -9.33 29.80 -35.13
CA VAL A 851 -8.10 29.88 -35.94
C VAL A 851 -8.34 29.45 -37.40
N GLY A 852 -9.61 29.28 -37.79
CA GLY A 852 -10.02 28.99 -39.17
C GLY A 852 -10.06 27.50 -39.53
N VAL A 853 -10.08 26.61 -38.54
CA VAL A 853 -10.17 25.16 -38.75
C VAL A 853 -11.58 24.67 -38.39
N THR A 854 -12.29 24.11 -39.35
CA THR A 854 -13.61 23.50 -39.13
C THR A 854 -13.43 22.02 -38.80
N VAL A 855 -13.92 21.58 -37.64
CA VAL A 855 -13.79 20.19 -37.20
C VAL A 855 -15.15 19.51 -37.11
N THR A 856 -15.30 18.37 -37.78
CA THR A 856 -16.46 17.50 -37.62
C THR A 856 -16.20 16.48 -36.52
N VAL A 857 -16.94 16.56 -35.42
CA VAL A 857 -16.94 15.53 -34.36
C VAL A 857 -17.73 14.31 -34.84
N ARG A 858 -17.08 13.15 -34.90
CA ARG A 858 -17.69 11.87 -35.29
C ARG A 858 -17.92 11.01 -34.05
N ASP A 859 -19.18 10.65 -33.84
CA ASP A 859 -19.58 9.79 -32.73
C ASP A 859 -19.22 8.32 -33.01
N ALA A 860 -18.81 7.61 -31.97
CA ALA A 860 -18.57 6.19 -31.98
C ALA A 860 -19.51 5.49 -30.99
N ALA A 861 -20.51 4.80 -31.51
CA ALA A 861 -21.56 4.18 -30.68
C ALA A 861 -21.05 3.10 -29.71
N ASN A 862 -19.88 2.50 -29.97
CA ASN A 862 -19.25 1.48 -29.14
C ASN A 862 -17.77 1.31 -29.51
N LEU A 863 -17.02 0.55 -28.69
CA LEU A 863 -15.57 0.38 -28.85
C LEU A 863 -15.20 -0.22 -30.23
N PRO A 864 -15.90 -1.25 -30.77
CA PRO A 864 -15.65 -1.72 -32.13
C PRO A 864 -15.86 -0.67 -33.23
N ALA A 865 -16.85 0.22 -33.10
CA ALA A 865 -17.08 1.28 -34.08
C ALA A 865 -15.94 2.29 -34.10
N TRP A 866 -15.46 2.71 -32.92
CA TRP A 866 -14.28 3.57 -32.81
C TRP A 866 -13.02 2.88 -33.34
N ALA A 867 -12.76 1.63 -32.93
CA ALA A 867 -11.61 0.84 -33.37
C ALA A 867 -11.54 0.69 -34.90
N GLY A 868 -12.69 0.69 -35.58
CA GLY A 868 -12.79 0.57 -37.03
C GLY A 868 -12.03 1.66 -37.80
N ILE A 869 -11.82 2.85 -37.23
CA ILE A 869 -11.12 3.95 -37.91
C ILE A 869 -9.66 3.59 -38.24
N PHE A 870 -9.01 2.81 -37.38
CA PHE A 870 -7.60 2.42 -37.55
C PHE A 870 -7.38 1.41 -38.68
N PHE A 871 -8.46 0.80 -39.20
CA PHE A 871 -8.42 -0.14 -40.32
C PHE A 871 -8.77 0.51 -41.66
N GLY A 872 -9.22 1.78 -41.65
CA GLY A 872 -9.65 2.50 -42.86
C GLY A 872 -8.50 3.10 -43.68
N GLY A 873 -7.26 3.04 -43.20
CA GLY A 873 -6.08 3.61 -43.84
C GLY A 873 -5.85 5.11 -43.53
N PRO A 874 -4.84 5.74 -44.17
CA PRO A 874 -4.36 7.07 -43.78
C PRO A 874 -5.37 8.23 -43.87
N GLU A 875 -6.40 8.11 -44.72
CA GLU A 875 -7.42 9.14 -44.92
C GLU A 875 -8.67 8.93 -44.05
N ALA A 876 -8.72 7.86 -43.26
CA ALA A 876 -9.94 7.48 -42.55
C ALA A 876 -10.25 8.39 -41.34
N TRP A 877 -9.23 9.01 -40.75
CA TRP A 877 -9.33 9.88 -39.58
C TRP A 877 -8.13 10.85 -39.52
N HIS A 878 -8.32 12.00 -38.86
CA HIS A 878 -7.26 13.00 -38.65
C HIS A 878 -6.75 12.96 -37.21
N MET A 879 -7.66 13.09 -36.25
CA MET A 879 -7.36 13.06 -34.83
C MET A 879 -8.42 12.26 -34.06
N THR A 880 -8.07 11.71 -32.91
CA THR A 880 -9.04 11.06 -32.03
C THR A 880 -8.71 11.25 -30.56
N MET A 881 -9.72 11.49 -29.72
CA MET A 881 -9.58 11.35 -28.27
C MET A 881 -9.43 9.88 -27.91
N ASN A 882 -8.44 9.56 -27.09
CA ASN A 882 -8.09 8.21 -26.69
C ASN A 882 -7.61 8.18 -25.23
N ALA A 883 -7.64 6.99 -24.63
CA ALA A 883 -7.06 6.72 -23.33
C ALA A 883 -6.02 5.61 -23.42
N TYR A 884 -4.79 5.88 -22.97
CA TYR A 884 -3.75 4.86 -22.78
C TYR A 884 -3.53 4.56 -21.30
N PHE A 885 -2.84 3.45 -21.05
CA PHE A 885 -2.57 2.92 -19.72
C PHE A 885 -1.09 2.55 -19.65
N ASN A 886 -0.37 3.08 -18.66
CA ASN A 886 1.08 2.95 -18.49
C ASN A 886 1.51 1.68 -17.73
N TRP A 887 0.66 1.08 -16.89
CA TRP A 887 0.88 -0.21 -16.21
C TRP A 887 2.18 -0.31 -15.37
N GLY A 888 2.46 0.71 -14.56
CA GLY A 888 3.48 0.67 -13.50
C GLY A 888 4.93 0.91 -13.93
N ASP A 889 5.32 0.52 -15.14
CA ASP A 889 6.63 0.88 -15.72
C ASP A 889 6.48 1.21 -17.22
N PRO A 890 7.16 2.24 -17.75
CA PRO A 890 7.03 2.63 -19.16
C PRO A 890 7.30 1.50 -20.18
N VAL A 891 8.17 0.53 -19.85
CA VAL A 891 8.45 -0.63 -20.73
C VAL A 891 7.21 -1.47 -21.01
N ILE A 892 6.24 -1.47 -20.09
CA ILE A 892 5.03 -2.29 -20.18
C ILE A 892 3.95 -1.56 -20.98
N GLY A 893 3.56 -0.36 -20.55
CA GLY A 893 2.40 0.33 -21.10
C GLY A 893 2.68 1.50 -22.04
N VAL A 894 3.87 2.11 -22.01
CA VAL A 894 4.21 3.33 -22.77
C VAL A 894 4.83 2.99 -24.12
N ASP A 895 5.86 2.13 -24.15
CA ASP A 895 6.63 1.79 -25.35
C ASP A 895 5.74 1.43 -26.56
N ARG A 896 4.67 0.68 -26.32
CA ARG A 896 3.73 0.21 -27.35
C ARG A 896 3.12 1.34 -28.18
N ALA A 897 2.98 2.54 -27.64
CA ALA A 897 2.39 3.68 -28.34
C ALA A 897 3.39 4.41 -29.26
N TYR A 898 4.69 4.23 -29.05
CA TYR A 898 5.74 5.04 -29.65
C TYR A 898 6.71 4.26 -30.54
N MET A 899 6.92 2.96 -30.28
CA MET A 899 7.88 2.16 -31.03
C MET A 899 7.54 2.08 -32.52
N CYS A 900 8.54 2.33 -33.39
CA CYS A 900 8.38 2.21 -34.84
C CYS A 900 7.94 0.80 -35.27
N SER A 901 8.47 -0.23 -34.59
CA SER A 901 8.16 -1.64 -34.88
C SER A 901 6.72 -2.03 -34.57
N ASN A 902 5.99 -1.21 -33.80
CA ASN A 902 4.61 -1.48 -33.41
C ASN A 902 3.57 -0.70 -34.23
N ILE A 903 3.98 -0.07 -35.33
CA ILE A 903 3.06 0.56 -36.30
C ILE A 903 2.34 -0.53 -37.08
N LYS A 904 1.07 -0.75 -36.75
CA LYS A 904 0.21 -1.74 -37.41
C LYS A 904 -1.27 -1.40 -37.22
N PRO A 905 -2.18 -1.90 -38.09
CA PRO A 905 -3.61 -1.81 -37.84
C PRO A 905 -3.97 -2.56 -36.55
N GLY A 906 -4.70 -1.90 -35.65
CA GLY A 906 -5.04 -2.42 -34.33
C GLY A 906 -5.57 -1.34 -33.41
N VAL A 907 -5.72 -1.64 -32.13
CA VAL A 907 -6.02 -0.67 -31.07
C VAL A 907 -4.93 -0.74 -30.00
N PHE A 908 -4.64 0.40 -29.36
CA PHE A 908 -3.63 0.52 -28.31
C PHE A 908 -2.24 0.01 -28.69
N VAL A 909 -1.91 0.17 -29.98
CA VAL A 909 -0.57 -0.03 -30.57
C VAL A 909 -0.03 1.34 -30.97
N ASN A 910 1.04 1.44 -31.77
CA ASN A 910 1.45 2.72 -32.34
C ASN A 910 0.51 3.11 -33.49
N ASN A 911 -0.70 3.54 -33.11
CA ASN A 911 -1.77 3.93 -34.02
C ASN A 911 -1.52 5.29 -34.68
N SER A 912 -0.67 6.14 -34.09
CA SER A 912 -0.31 7.46 -34.63
C SER A 912 0.55 7.35 -35.88
N ALA A 913 1.13 6.17 -36.17
CA ALA A 913 2.14 5.97 -37.22
C ALA A 913 3.39 6.85 -37.01
N TYR A 914 3.66 7.23 -35.77
CA TYR A 914 4.85 7.97 -35.38
C TYR A 914 6.08 7.07 -35.41
N CYS A 915 7.20 7.56 -35.95
CA CYS A 915 8.45 6.82 -35.91
C CYS A 915 9.64 7.78 -35.81
N ASN A 916 10.44 7.60 -34.76
CA ASN A 916 11.69 8.30 -34.53
C ASN A 916 12.72 7.31 -33.96
N GLU A 917 13.81 7.08 -34.70
CA GLU A 917 14.85 6.11 -34.31
C GLU A 917 15.51 6.49 -32.97
N ARG A 918 15.61 7.78 -32.63
CA ARG A 918 16.15 8.23 -31.34
C ARG A 918 15.21 7.84 -30.19
N VAL A 919 13.90 7.94 -30.39
CA VAL A 919 12.92 7.49 -29.39
C VAL A 919 13.02 5.99 -29.18
N ASP A 920 13.11 5.20 -30.25
CA ASP A 920 13.33 3.74 -30.14
C ASP A 920 14.63 3.42 -29.36
N GLU A 921 15.72 4.15 -29.61
CA GLU A 921 16.98 4.00 -28.86
C GLU A 921 16.85 4.33 -27.37
N LEU A 922 16.18 5.44 -27.04
CA LEU A 922 15.99 5.92 -25.66
C LEU A 922 15.16 4.93 -24.84
N LEU A 923 14.01 4.50 -25.36
CA LEU A 923 13.14 3.53 -24.69
C LEU A 923 13.88 2.19 -24.50
N ALA A 924 14.58 1.71 -25.53
CA ALA A 924 15.33 0.46 -25.45
C ALA A 924 16.53 0.54 -24.48
N ALA A 925 17.14 1.71 -24.27
CA ALA A 925 18.19 1.91 -23.27
C ALA A 925 17.61 1.98 -21.85
N ALA A 926 16.52 2.72 -21.67
CA ALA A 926 15.85 2.89 -20.38
C ALA A 926 15.26 1.56 -19.86
N ALA A 927 14.84 0.67 -20.76
CA ALA A 927 14.36 -0.67 -20.43
C ALA A 927 15.43 -1.59 -19.83
N ARG A 928 16.73 -1.32 -20.07
CA ARG A 928 17.85 -2.19 -19.67
C ARG A 928 18.71 -1.63 -18.54
N SER A 929 18.63 -0.32 -18.27
CA SER A 929 19.41 0.30 -17.20
C SER A 929 18.79 -0.01 -15.84
N THR A 930 19.59 -0.47 -14.88
CA THR A 930 19.20 -0.64 -13.47
C THR A 930 19.47 0.62 -12.63
N ASN A 931 20.12 1.63 -13.21
CA ASN A 931 20.38 2.89 -12.54
C ASN A 931 19.17 3.82 -12.68
N PHE A 932 18.47 4.08 -11.58
CA PHE A 932 17.28 4.91 -11.56
C PHE A 932 17.48 6.32 -12.17
N ALA A 933 18.60 7.00 -11.86
CA ALA A 933 18.88 8.33 -12.38
C ALA A 933 19.14 8.34 -13.89
N GLU A 934 19.83 7.31 -14.40
CA GLU A 934 20.03 7.13 -15.84
C GLU A 934 18.70 6.86 -16.56
N ARG A 935 17.87 5.94 -16.04
CA ARG A 935 16.52 5.67 -16.59
C ARG A 935 15.69 6.94 -16.65
N LYS A 936 15.69 7.73 -15.57
CA LYS A 936 14.93 8.98 -15.48
C LYS A 936 15.40 9.99 -16.53
N ALA A 937 16.71 10.14 -16.75
CA ALA A 937 17.25 11.03 -17.78
C ALA A 937 16.86 10.59 -19.20
N LEU A 938 16.91 9.28 -19.49
CA LEU A 938 16.51 8.74 -20.79
C LEU A 938 15.02 8.96 -21.08
N TYR A 939 14.15 8.73 -20.08
CA TYR A 939 12.72 9.00 -20.21
C TYR A 939 12.39 10.49 -20.26
N ALA A 940 13.20 11.37 -19.65
CA ALA A 940 13.04 12.81 -19.78
C ALA A 940 13.29 13.27 -21.23
N GLU A 941 14.39 12.83 -21.85
CA GLU A 941 14.69 13.15 -23.27
C GLU A 941 13.60 12.59 -24.20
N PHE A 942 13.10 11.38 -23.95
CA PHE A 942 11.98 10.81 -24.69
C PHE A 942 10.72 11.70 -24.63
N GLN A 943 10.37 12.18 -23.43
CA GLN A 943 9.21 13.06 -23.24
C GLN A 943 9.41 14.43 -23.89
N GLU A 944 10.62 14.99 -23.85
CA GLU A 944 10.97 16.24 -24.53
C GLU A 944 10.77 16.12 -26.05
N ILE A 945 11.34 15.08 -26.68
CA ILE A 945 11.20 14.84 -28.12
C ILE A 945 9.74 14.67 -28.51
N THR A 946 8.99 13.85 -27.77
CA THR A 946 7.60 13.55 -28.13
C THR A 946 6.64 14.70 -27.84
N ALA A 947 6.91 15.54 -26.83
CA ALA A 947 6.17 16.78 -26.62
C ALA A 947 6.38 17.78 -27.78
N GLU A 948 7.59 17.86 -28.34
CA GLU A 948 7.87 18.71 -29.51
C GLU A 948 7.28 18.15 -30.81
N GLU A 949 7.42 16.84 -31.04
CA GLU A 949 6.99 16.19 -32.29
C GLU A 949 5.48 15.89 -32.33
N LEU A 950 4.78 15.96 -31.19
CA LEU A 950 3.31 15.85 -31.06
C LEU A 950 2.69 14.66 -31.81
N PRO A 951 3.10 13.40 -31.56
CA PRO A 951 2.27 12.25 -31.95
C PRO A 951 0.96 12.19 -31.13
N PHE A 952 0.99 12.78 -29.94
CA PHE A 952 -0.13 12.96 -29.03
C PHE A 952 -0.08 14.37 -28.44
N TYR A 953 -1.25 14.96 -28.18
CA TYR A 953 -1.42 16.12 -27.31
C TYR A 953 -2.16 15.67 -26.06
N TYR A 954 -1.45 15.63 -24.93
CA TYR A 954 -2.02 15.17 -23.67
C TYR A 954 -2.96 16.20 -23.05
N ILE A 955 -4.10 15.72 -22.54
CA ILE A 955 -5.12 16.54 -21.89
C ILE A 955 -4.97 16.46 -20.38
N ASN A 956 -5.11 15.26 -19.81
CA ASN A 956 -5.09 15.04 -18.38
C ASN A 956 -4.65 13.62 -18.01
N ALA A 957 -4.21 13.46 -16.77
CA ALA A 957 -4.19 12.16 -16.11
C ALA A 957 -5.66 11.74 -15.94
N LEU A 958 -6.05 10.62 -16.55
CA LEU A 958 -7.42 10.14 -16.48
C LEU A 958 -7.62 9.50 -15.10
N PRO A 959 -8.48 10.05 -14.23
CA PRO A 959 -8.61 9.53 -12.90
C PRO A 959 -9.34 8.19 -12.91
N ILE A 960 -9.00 7.33 -11.95
CA ILE A 960 -9.83 6.20 -11.56
C ILE A 960 -10.13 6.38 -10.08
N PHE A 961 -11.41 6.50 -9.76
CA PHE A 961 -11.90 6.69 -8.41
C PHE A 961 -12.50 5.39 -7.91
N GLY A 962 -12.19 5.01 -6.67
CA GLY A 962 -12.76 3.85 -5.98
C GLY A 962 -13.71 4.30 -4.88
N ALA A 963 -14.82 3.59 -4.71
CA ALA A 963 -15.71 3.77 -3.58
C ALA A 963 -16.31 2.43 -3.12
N TRP A 964 -16.45 2.24 -1.81
CA TRP A 964 -17.02 1.02 -1.24
C TRP A 964 -17.75 1.28 0.08
N GLN A 965 -18.59 0.32 0.47
CA GLN A 965 -19.29 0.36 1.76
C GLN A 965 -18.30 0.25 2.92
N LYS A 966 -18.57 0.94 4.04
CA LYS A 966 -17.68 0.94 5.22
C LYS A 966 -17.44 -0.42 5.85
N ASP A 967 -18.33 -1.37 5.63
CA ASP A 967 -18.20 -2.73 6.13
C ASP A 967 -17.36 -3.62 5.20
N VAL A 968 -16.85 -3.12 4.07
CA VAL A 968 -15.84 -3.82 3.26
C VAL A 968 -14.46 -3.56 3.86
N MET A 969 -13.89 -4.61 4.44
CA MET A 969 -12.67 -4.53 5.23
C MET A 969 -11.48 -5.14 4.49
N ASN A 970 -10.29 -4.60 4.76
CA ASN A 970 -9.02 -5.11 4.27
C ASN A 970 -8.91 -5.13 2.73
N VAL A 971 -9.39 -4.07 2.09
CA VAL A 971 -9.18 -3.81 0.66
C VAL A 971 -7.66 -3.75 0.38
N PRO A 972 -7.13 -4.44 -0.64
CA PRO A 972 -5.68 -4.44 -0.91
C PRO A 972 -5.18 -3.02 -1.20
N THR A 973 -4.04 -2.63 -0.62
CA THR A 973 -3.48 -1.26 -0.72
C THR A 973 -2.30 -1.12 -1.68
N GLY A 974 -1.86 -2.23 -2.29
CA GLY A 974 -0.81 -2.22 -3.31
C GLY A 974 -1.21 -1.42 -4.57
N PRO A 975 -0.29 -1.19 -5.52
CA PRO A 975 -0.52 -0.35 -6.70
C PRO A 975 -1.71 -0.80 -7.58
N TRP A 976 -2.08 -2.08 -7.49
CA TRP A 976 -3.18 -2.69 -8.22
C TRP A 976 -4.52 -2.62 -7.47
N GLU A 977 -4.53 -2.33 -6.16
CA GLU A 977 -5.73 -2.27 -5.32
C GLU A 977 -6.63 -3.51 -5.53
N THR A 978 -7.93 -3.38 -5.75
CA THR A 978 -8.79 -4.56 -5.98
C THR A 978 -8.53 -5.27 -7.31
N LEU A 979 -7.63 -4.81 -8.18
CA LEU A 979 -7.11 -5.65 -9.26
C LEU A 979 -6.17 -6.73 -8.75
N SER A 980 -5.62 -6.63 -7.54
CA SER A 980 -4.88 -7.72 -6.89
C SER A 980 -5.82 -8.80 -6.37
N ASN A 981 -5.27 -9.89 -5.82
CA ASN A 981 -6.08 -10.91 -5.16
C ASN A 981 -6.98 -10.29 -4.05
N MET A 982 -8.09 -10.95 -3.72
CA MET A 982 -9.00 -10.53 -2.64
C MET A 982 -9.15 -11.61 -1.57
N ALA A 983 -8.12 -12.44 -1.38
CA ALA A 983 -8.17 -13.52 -0.42
C ALA A 983 -8.38 -12.99 1.02
N ASN A 984 -7.81 -11.83 1.32
CA ASN A 984 -7.81 -11.21 2.65
C ASN A 984 -8.98 -10.23 2.90
N VAL A 985 -9.82 -9.94 1.90
CA VAL A 985 -10.97 -9.04 2.06
C VAL A 985 -12.08 -9.76 2.82
N TRP A 986 -12.79 -9.06 3.69
CA TRP A 986 -13.92 -9.60 4.45
C TRP A 986 -14.99 -8.53 4.71
N LEU A 987 -16.16 -8.93 5.22
CA LEU A 987 -17.29 -8.03 5.46
C LEU A 987 -17.60 -7.92 6.96
N ASP A 988 -17.72 -6.70 7.49
CA ASP A 988 -18.08 -6.43 8.89
C ASP A 988 -19.59 -6.50 9.16
N ARG A 989 -20.25 -7.54 8.64
CA ARG A 989 -21.69 -7.76 8.82
C ARG A 989 -22.07 -9.23 9.00
#